data_AF-A0A0F9RFI8-F1
#
_entry.id   AF-A0A0F9RFI8-F1
#
_cell.length_a   1.000
_cell.length_b   1.000
_cell.length_c   1.000
_cell.angle_alpha   90.00
_cell.angle_beta   90.00
_cell.angle_gamma   90.00
#
_symmetry.space_group_name_H-M   'P 1'
#
loop_
_entity.id
_entity.type
_entity.pdbx_description
1 polymer ?
#
loop_
_entity_poly.entity_id
_entity_poly.type
_entity_poly.pdbx_seq_one_letter_code
_entity_poly.pdbx_strand_id
1 'polypeptide(L)'
;NVNGIDYTAYSSAGTVASIFELVTPYLIADVPTLKMVQSADIMTITHPTYAPRDLTRTGHAAWTLAVNTYAPSLAAPAGVTVAQQGTSGSTVHRYRVTAIRREENVFEESLSGLSNTTVTLSSATLTNPVRCVVASDVFVTGDEVEVSAMDEMTALNGRRFFVTRIDATHIDLDDEDGTDTAVYPTAETTGGLANATFVELTDSITVALTVLANFNRVSWTAASGAGRYAIYRRESGMYGLIAEVDAPATSFDDVTTGVTAAGAIHAVDLDVSPPRARNPFLLSGTFPGTSTYYQQRQMYGGSLNAPDTWYASQTGNRLNMSVSIPLQADDAMTVTLTARQVNEIRHFVPLSDLLIFTSGSEWRVNSGESSGFSVETLRQKPQSEWGSSHQRPIVVGETILFVEDGGARVRGFGFSLEPDKYISSDLTQLAGHLFAEEGPNEYVVADWAHASVPESRLYVVRTDGQVLTMTFDKSQQVIAWTHWDTDGEYERVTSLKRSVSGVEDGVYFVVKRSIAVAPGSSILSTVRYVERLATRKFSDVRDVHFVDSGLVLDSPTAITASTAADPVVLTAASHGISNDDLVDVEGIVWTSSFDEHGNETQPDQLNDQRFVAIDVTTDTLQIVEERGSVVAGATTANPVVVTSQAHGFSDGNVVYISGVAGMTDLNGSTYTVAGATDDTFELEDVNGEGFGAWTAGGLARLRVDGTSYDAYVSDGNVREAVTVLTGIEHLEGEDVAILADGSPLPSVPLAEATASNPTTVVVNGSVTIRTPASRVHLGLGYVSDLETLNIEAGQATIQGKLGKISEVVTRFYKSRLPLVGPDSSSMVRMKQREDEEMGAPIDLLTSDKKVKILPDWNSNGRVFYRQDQPVPTTWLAIIPDLEVEDREGGKEL
;
A
#
# COMPACT_ATOMS: atom_id res chain seq x y z
N ASN A 1 15.76 12.50 3.82
CA ASN A 1 16.88 13.49 3.82
C ASN A 1 16.44 14.73 4.56
N VAL A 2 16.76 14.84 5.86
CA VAL A 2 16.49 16.07 6.63
C VAL A 2 17.78 16.87 6.69
N ASN A 3 17.77 18.08 6.13
CA ASN A 3 18.90 19.01 6.22
C ASN A 3 18.85 19.73 7.59
N GLY A 4 19.80 19.42 8.47
CA GLY A 4 19.84 19.91 9.85
C GLY A 4 20.43 21.32 10.05
N ILE A 5 20.74 22.05 8.96
CA ILE A 5 21.51 23.31 9.04
C ILE A 5 20.73 24.44 9.72
N ASP A 6 19.39 24.41 9.66
CA ASP A 6 18.52 25.46 10.22
C ASP A 6 17.81 25.04 11.52
N TYR A 7 18.12 23.86 12.07
CA TYR A 7 17.51 23.38 13.31
C TYR A 7 18.29 23.89 14.54
N THR A 8 17.56 24.41 15.53
CA THR A 8 18.13 24.75 16.84
C THR A 8 18.66 23.50 17.57
N ALA A 9 19.64 23.69 18.46
CA ALA A 9 20.21 22.60 19.25
C ALA A 9 19.13 21.82 20.02
N TYR A 10 19.00 20.55 19.67
CA TYR A 10 18.08 19.59 20.28
C TYR A 10 18.29 19.46 21.80
N SER A 11 17.22 19.63 22.59
CA SER A 11 17.29 19.72 24.06
C SER A 11 16.82 18.48 24.83
N SER A 12 15.97 17.58 24.29
CA SER A 12 15.91 16.12 24.62
C SER A 12 14.76 15.36 23.91
N ALA A 13 14.87 14.01 23.89
CA ALA A 13 13.88 12.95 23.60
C ALA A 13 13.22 12.73 22.20
N GLY A 14 13.82 13.17 21.10
CA GLY A 14 13.51 12.75 19.72
C GLY A 14 14.37 11.58 19.22
N THR A 15 13.73 10.58 18.60
CA THR A 15 14.41 9.54 17.80
C THR A 15 14.27 9.87 16.32
N VAL A 16 15.39 10.21 15.67
CA VAL A 16 15.48 10.21 14.20
C VAL A 16 15.75 8.76 13.77
N ALA A 17 14.76 8.13 13.14
CA ALA A 17 14.95 6.83 12.50
C ALA A 17 15.02 7.02 10.99
N SER A 18 16.09 6.54 10.37
CA SER A 18 16.15 6.43 8.91
C SER A 18 15.08 5.46 8.42
N ILE A 19 14.54 5.70 7.22
CA ILE A 19 13.77 4.69 6.49
C ILE A 19 14.64 3.43 6.39
N PHE A 20 14.05 2.26 6.68
CA PHE A 20 14.76 1.00 6.47
C PHE A 20 14.96 0.81 4.96
N GLU A 21 16.20 0.85 4.50
CA GLU A 21 16.57 0.66 3.10
C GLU A 21 17.11 -0.74 2.87
N LEU A 22 16.62 -1.41 1.82
CA LEU A 22 17.07 -2.72 1.40
C LEU A 22 17.54 -2.65 -0.05
N VAL A 23 18.78 -3.04 -0.30
CA VAL A 23 19.32 -3.13 -1.66
C VAL A 23 18.64 -4.30 -2.38
N THR A 24 18.07 -4.03 -3.55
CA THR A 24 17.44 -5.05 -4.40
C THR A 24 18.21 -5.20 -5.71
N PRO A 25 18.16 -6.38 -6.36
CA PRO A 25 18.86 -6.61 -7.63
C PRO A 25 18.08 -6.08 -8.86
N TYR A 26 16.87 -5.56 -8.66
CA TYR A 26 15.96 -5.19 -9.75
C TYR A 26 16.33 -3.82 -10.33
N LEU A 27 16.44 -3.75 -11.65
CA LEU A 27 16.59 -2.47 -12.34
C LEU A 27 15.27 -1.68 -12.29
N ILE A 28 15.37 -0.35 -12.29
CA ILE A 28 14.19 0.54 -12.24
C ILE A 28 13.18 0.25 -13.37
N ALA A 29 13.65 -0.17 -14.54
CA ALA A 29 12.83 -0.50 -15.70
C ALA A 29 12.02 -1.81 -15.51
N ASP A 30 12.48 -2.72 -14.65
CA ASP A 30 11.85 -4.01 -14.41
C ASP A 30 10.90 -3.99 -13.19
N VAL A 31 10.98 -2.95 -12.33
CA VAL A 31 10.09 -2.80 -11.17
C VAL A 31 8.60 -2.86 -11.55
N PRO A 32 8.14 -2.20 -12.65
CA PRO A 32 6.75 -2.29 -13.11
C PRO A 32 6.25 -3.70 -13.45
N THR A 33 7.15 -4.59 -13.86
CA THR A 33 6.81 -5.93 -14.36
C THR A 33 6.99 -7.02 -13.30
N LEU A 34 7.50 -6.67 -12.11
CA LEU A 34 7.58 -7.58 -10.97
C LEU A 34 6.17 -8.02 -10.56
N LYS A 35 5.99 -9.33 -10.45
CA LYS A 35 4.76 -9.93 -9.91
C LYS A 35 5.06 -10.48 -8.53
N MET A 36 4.06 -10.42 -7.66
CA MET A 36 4.23 -10.81 -6.27
C MET A 36 2.99 -11.51 -5.73
N VAL A 37 3.22 -12.45 -4.82
CA VAL A 37 2.19 -13.06 -3.99
C VAL A 37 2.64 -13.02 -2.54
N GLN A 38 1.74 -12.63 -1.65
CA GLN A 38 2.04 -12.50 -0.22
C GLN A 38 1.27 -13.54 0.59
N SER A 39 1.95 -14.15 1.55
CA SER A 39 1.36 -14.92 2.63
C SER A 39 1.97 -14.48 3.95
N ALA A 40 1.18 -13.79 4.78
CA ALA A 40 1.62 -13.19 6.04
C ALA A 40 2.90 -12.35 5.86
N ASP A 41 4.00 -12.73 6.53
CA ASP A 41 5.27 -12.02 6.54
C ASP A 41 6.22 -12.39 5.39
N ILE A 42 5.78 -13.23 4.45
CA ILE A 42 6.59 -13.64 3.29
C ILE A 42 5.89 -13.18 2.01
N MET A 43 6.63 -12.43 1.19
CA MET A 43 6.23 -12.04 -0.16
C MET A 43 7.15 -12.67 -1.18
N THR A 44 6.62 -13.55 -2.02
CA THR A 44 7.36 -14.17 -3.13
C THR A 44 7.26 -13.28 -4.36
N ILE A 45 8.39 -12.87 -4.89
CA ILE A 45 8.55 -11.99 -6.05
C ILE A 45 9.07 -12.82 -7.23
N THR A 46 8.44 -12.66 -8.39
CA THR A 46 8.77 -13.39 -9.63
C THR A 46 8.92 -12.44 -10.81
N HIS A 47 9.84 -12.78 -11.71
CA HIS A 47 10.07 -12.08 -12.98
C HIS A 47 10.76 -13.03 -13.97
N PRO A 48 10.49 -12.96 -15.30
CA PRO A 48 11.07 -13.91 -16.26
C PRO A 48 12.60 -13.85 -16.39
N THR A 49 13.24 -12.75 -15.98
CA THR A 49 14.69 -12.55 -16.04
C THR A 49 15.42 -12.66 -14.69
N TYR A 50 14.68 -12.74 -13.58
CA TYR A 50 15.28 -12.84 -12.24
C TYR A 50 14.80 -14.11 -11.53
N ALA A 51 15.73 -14.81 -10.87
CA ALA A 51 15.36 -15.95 -10.04
C ALA A 51 14.31 -15.55 -8.97
N PRO A 52 13.31 -16.42 -8.69
CA PRO A 52 12.30 -16.14 -7.66
C PRO A 52 12.93 -15.85 -6.30
N ARG A 53 12.42 -14.83 -5.62
CA ARG A 53 12.94 -14.39 -4.31
C ARG A 53 11.82 -14.18 -3.31
N ASP A 54 12.10 -14.48 -2.06
CA ASP A 54 11.21 -14.19 -0.94
C ASP A 54 11.72 -12.96 -0.18
N LEU A 55 10.87 -11.95 -0.08
CA LEU A 55 11.00 -10.85 0.85
C LEU A 55 10.30 -11.25 2.16
N THR A 56 11.10 -11.50 3.19
CA THR A 56 10.63 -11.94 4.51
C THR A 56 10.76 -10.82 5.53
N ARG A 57 9.70 -10.58 6.30
CA ARG A 57 9.67 -9.65 7.43
C ARG A 57 9.81 -10.44 8.75
N THR A 58 10.83 -10.12 9.54
CA THR A 58 11.01 -10.70 10.90
C THR A 58 10.77 -9.66 12.01
N GLY A 59 10.61 -8.39 11.64
CA GLY A 59 10.27 -7.28 12.53
C GLY A 59 9.87 -6.03 11.76
N HIS A 60 9.52 -4.94 12.44
CA HIS A 60 9.14 -3.68 11.77
C HIS A 60 10.26 -3.10 10.88
N ALA A 61 11.51 -3.22 11.33
CA ALA A 61 12.70 -2.77 10.62
C ALA A 61 13.69 -3.92 10.31
N ALA A 62 13.18 -5.15 10.19
CA ALA A 62 13.99 -6.32 9.90
C ALA A 62 13.38 -7.10 8.73
N TRP A 63 13.98 -6.91 7.56
CA TRP A 63 13.55 -7.51 6.31
C TRP A 63 14.73 -8.16 5.60
N THR A 64 14.49 -9.29 4.95
CA THR A 64 15.50 -10.03 4.18
C THR A 64 14.94 -10.41 2.82
N LEU A 65 15.72 -10.20 1.76
CA LEU A 65 15.40 -10.65 0.39
C LEU A 65 16.35 -11.79 0.00
N ALA A 66 15.83 -13.00 -0.17
CA ALA A 66 16.62 -14.19 -0.47
C ALA A 66 16.12 -14.91 -1.72
N VAL A 67 17.02 -15.57 -2.48
CA VAL A 67 16.63 -16.43 -3.61
C VAL A 67 15.99 -17.71 -3.08
N ASN A 68 14.89 -18.12 -3.70
CA ASN A 68 14.18 -19.33 -3.30
C ASN A 68 14.98 -20.57 -3.68
N THR A 69 15.19 -21.45 -2.72
CA THR A 69 15.84 -22.75 -2.92
C THR A 69 14.77 -23.83 -2.93
N TYR A 70 14.68 -24.58 -4.02
CA TYR A 70 13.65 -25.61 -4.18
C TYR A 70 14.19 -26.99 -3.84
N ALA A 71 14.01 -27.39 -2.58
CA ALA A 71 14.43 -28.70 -2.06
C ALA A 71 13.58 -29.05 -0.82
N PRO A 72 13.51 -30.34 -0.44
CA PRO A 72 12.95 -30.73 0.84
C PRO A 72 13.66 -30.02 2.00
N SER A 73 12.91 -29.56 3.01
CA SER A 73 13.46 -28.89 4.18
C SER A 73 14.12 -29.86 5.16
N LEU A 74 13.68 -31.13 5.15
CA LEU A 74 14.27 -32.21 5.92
C LEU A 74 15.61 -32.66 5.32
N ALA A 75 16.65 -32.68 6.15
CA ALA A 75 17.97 -33.16 5.75
C ALA A 75 17.95 -34.65 5.40
N ALA A 76 18.63 -35.01 4.32
CA ALA A 76 18.82 -36.41 3.93
C ALA A 76 19.75 -37.14 4.92
N PRO A 77 19.57 -38.47 5.14
CA PRO A 77 20.53 -39.28 5.89
C PRO A 77 21.93 -39.22 5.30
N ALA A 78 22.97 -39.26 6.14
CA ALA A 78 24.36 -39.24 5.68
C ALA A 78 25.08 -40.56 5.95
N GLY A 79 26.16 -40.82 5.22
CA GLY A 79 27.02 -41.98 5.44
C GLY A 79 26.28 -43.31 5.29
N VAL A 80 25.40 -43.40 4.28
CA VAL A 80 24.67 -44.64 4.01
C VAL A 80 25.69 -45.70 3.58
N THR A 81 25.61 -46.87 4.21
CA THR A 81 26.47 -48.02 3.94
C THR A 81 25.63 -49.29 3.92
N VAL A 82 26.09 -50.28 3.17
CA VAL A 82 25.51 -51.62 3.19
C VAL A 82 26.63 -52.62 3.38
N ALA A 83 26.43 -53.57 4.30
CA ALA A 83 27.37 -54.65 4.56
C ALA A 83 26.61 -55.97 4.61
N GLN A 84 27.14 -56.96 3.91
CA GLN A 84 26.72 -58.34 4.10
C GLN A 84 27.13 -58.84 5.48
N GLN A 85 26.20 -59.54 6.14
CA GLN A 85 26.48 -60.32 7.34
C GLN A 85 26.38 -61.81 6.98
N GLY A 86 27.45 -62.57 7.23
CA GLY A 86 27.47 -64.01 6.99
C GLY A 86 28.08 -64.43 5.66
N THR A 87 27.46 -65.38 4.95
CA THR A 87 28.04 -66.00 3.74
C THR A 87 27.78 -65.18 2.47
N SER A 88 28.84 -64.98 1.67
CA SER A 88 28.82 -64.25 0.39
C SER A 88 27.85 -64.85 -0.64
N GLY A 89 27.05 -63.98 -1.27
CA GLY A 89 26.19 -64.30 -2.41
C GLY A 89 26.80 -63.79 -3.72
N SER A 90 26.05 -63.81 -4.82
CA SER A 90 26.54 -63.41 -6.15
C SER A 90 25.64 -62.42 -6.89
N THR A 91 24.72 -61.77 -6.17
CA THR A 91 23.74 -60.84 -6.76
C THR A 91 24.09 -59.42 -6.36
N VAL A 92 23.95 -58.49 -7.31
CA VAL A 92 24.16 -57.07 -7.04
C VAL A 92 22.85 -56.45 -6.58
N HIS A 93 22.82 -55.88 -5.37
CA HIS A 93 21.69 -55.08 -4.88
C HIS A 93 22.13 -53.65 -4.57
N ARG A 94 21.26 -52.68 -4.90
CA ARG A 94 21.47 -51.27 -4.59
C ARG A 94 20.38 -50.76 -3.65
N TYR A 95 20.79 -50.00 -2.65
CA TYR A 95 19.89 -49.47 -1.63
C TYR A 95 19.93 -47.94 -1.57
N ARG A 96 18.80 -47.35 -1.21
CA ARG A 96 18.65 -45.93 -0.84
C ARG A 96 17.93 -45.82 0.50
N VAL A 97 18.23 -44.76 1.25
CA VAL A 97 17.56 -44.46 2.52
C VAL A 97 17.12 -43.00 2.51
N THR A 98 15.86 -42.73 2.82
CA THR A 98 15.34 -41.37 3.02
C THR A 98 14.92 -41.20 4.47
N ALA A 99 14.85 -39.95 4.93
CA ALA A 99 14.27 -39.60 6.22
C ALA A 99 12.84 -39.12 6.01
N ILE A 100 11.94 -39.47 6.92
CA ILE A 100 10.56 -39.01 6.93
C ILE A 100 10.31 -38.27 8.24
N ARG A 101 9.79 -37.04 8.13
CA ARG A 101 9.29 -36.27 9.28
C ARG A 101 7.78 -36.46 9.36
N ARG A 102 7.30 -36.86 10.54
CA ARG A 102 5.87 -37.04 10.83
C ARG A 102 5.54 -36.38 12.16
N GLU A 103 5.40 -35.07 12.14
CA GLU A 103 4.84 -34.29 13.25
C GLU A 103 3.35 -34.03 13.00
N GLU A 104 2.59 -33.63 14.03
CA GLU A 104 1.12 -33.59 14.02
C GLU A 104 0.48 -32.85 12.82
N ASN A 105 1.22 -32.00 12.08
CA ASN A 105 0.74 -31.30 10.89
C ASN A 105 1.75 -31.15 9.73
N VAL A 106 2.89 -31.86 9.76
CA VAL A 106 3.92 -31.76 8.70
C VAL A 106 4.35 -33.17 8.29
N PHE A 107 4.01 -33.53 7.06
CA PHE A 107 4.56 -34.70 6.37
C PHE A 107 5.55 -34.21 5.32
N GLU A 108 6.79 -34.64 5.44
CA GLU A 108 7.82 -34.39 4.44
C GLU A 108 8.81 -35.54 4.41
N GLU A 109 9.18 -35.96 3.20
CA GLU A 109 10.24 -36.93 2.97
C GLU A 109 11.47 -36.20 2.40
N SER A 110 12.65 -36.55 2.92
CA SER A 110 13.92 -36.01 2.43
C SER A 110 14.29 -36.62 1.08
N LEU A 111 15.28 -36.02 0.41
CA LEU A 111 15.98 -36.70 -0.67
C LEU A 111 16.73 -37.94 -0.15
N SER A 112 17.15 -38.84 -1.04
CA SER A 112 17.93 -40.03 -0.67
C SER A 112 19.27 -39.68 -0.03
N GLY A 113 19.72 -40.46 0.94
CA GLY A 113 20.97 -40.24 1.63
C GLY A 113 22.20 -40.45 0.76
N LEU A 114 23.28 -39.75 1.11
CA LEU A 114 24.56 -39.87 0.42
C LEU A 114 25.37 -41.06 0.95
N SER A 115 25.97 -41.81 0.03
CA SER A 115 26.95 -42.86 0.33
C SER A 115 28.31 -42.27 0.70
N ASN A 116 29.15 -43.07 1.36
CA ASN A 116 30.58 -42.75 1.54
C ASN A 116 31.41 -42.94 0.25
N THR A 117 30.80 -43.43 -0.82
CA THR A 117 31.45 -43.56 -2.13
C THR A 117 31.45 -42.21 -2.84
N THR A 118 32.62 -41.57 -2.86
CA THR A 118 32.88 -40.33 -3.59
C THR A 118 33.83 -40.59 -4.76
N VAL A 119 33.47 -40.11 -5.95
CA VAL A 119 34.31 -40.17 -7.16
C VAL A 119 34.84 -38.78 -7.46
N THR A 120 36.15 -38.66 -7.70
CA THR A 120 36.75 -37.38 -8.11
C THR A 120 36.44 -37.07 -9.57
N LEU A 121 35.97 -35.85 -9.81
CA LEU A 121 35.80 -35.24 -11.13
C LEU A 121 37.07 -34.45 -11.44
N SER A 122 37.73 -34.71 -12.57
CA SER A 122 38.98 -34.02 -12.92
C SER A 122 38.74 -32.67 -13.59
N SER A 123 37.61 -32.52 -14.30
CA SER A 123 37.18 -31.30 -14.98
C SER A 123 35.72 -31.43 -15.45
N ALA A 124 35.12 -30.34 -15.91
CA ALA A 124 33.79 -30.29 -16.51
C ALA A 124 33.74 -29.28 -17.66
N THR A 125 33.01 -29.61 -18.74
CA THR A 125 32.97 -28.81 -19.97
C THR A 125 31.74 -27.92 -20.08
N LEU A 126 31.90 -26.74 -20.71
CA LEU A 126 30.82 -25.84 -21.11
C LEU A 126 30.07 -26.37 -22.34
N THR A 127 29.42 -27.52 -22.21
CA THR A 127 28.65 -28.19 -23.27
C THR A 127 27.21 -28.42 -22.81
N ASN A 128 26.30 -28.67 -23.75
CA ASN A 128 24.95 -29.13 -23.46
C ASN A 128 24.79 -30.59 -23.93
N PRO A 129 24.67 -31.58 -23.02
CA PRO A 129 24.72 -31.46 -21.57
C PRO A 129 26.14 -31.21 -21.02
N VAL A 130 26.24 -30.77 -19.76
CA VAL A 130 27.52 -30.67 -19.03
C VAL A 130 28.16 -32.05 -18.96
N ARG A 131 29.43 -32.12 -19.33
CA ARG A 131 30.20 -33.35 -19.38
C ARG A 131 31.38 -33.26 -18.43
N CYS A 132 31.43 -34.17 -17.46
CA CYS A 132 32.48 -34.23 -16.44
C CYS A 132 33.46 -35.37 -16.73
N VAL A 133 34.75 -35.13 -16.50
CA VAL A 133 35.80 -36.15 -16.63
C VAL A 133 35.89 -36.95 -15.34
N VAL A 134 35.75 -38.28 -15.44
CA VAL A 134 35.83 -39.23 -14.32
C VAL A 134 36.98 -40.21 -14.51
N ALA A 135 37.63 -40.61 -13.41
CA ALA A 135 38.77 -41.52 -13.43
C ALA A 135 38.40 -43.01 -13.37
N SER A 136 37.13 -43.35 -13.11
CA SER A 136 36.68 -44.74 -12.90
C SER A 136 35.23 -44.97 -13.33
N ASP A 137 34.92 -46.22 -13.69
CA ASP A 137 33.64 -46.76 -14.16
C ASP A 137 32.64 -47.10 -13.02
N VAL A 138 32.51 -46.21 -12.04
CA VAL A 138 31.70 -46.46 -10.82
C VAL A 138 30.19 -46.26 -11.05
N PHE A 139 29.80 -45.49 -12.06
CA PHE A 139 28.40 -45.15 -12.34
C PHE A 139 27.87 -45.93 -13.55
N VAL A 140 26.54 -46.14 -13.59
CA VAL A 140 25.82 -46.60 -14.78
C VAL A 140 24.80 -45.56 -15.24
N THR A 141 24.40 -45.61 -16.51
CA THR A 141 23.34 -44.73 -17.03
C THR A 141 22.07 -44.86 -16.18
N GLY A 142 21.51 -43.72 -15.77
CA GLY A 142 20.36 -43.63 -14.89
C GLY A 142 20.70 -43.58 -13.39
N ASP A 143 21.98 -43.59 -13.02
CA ASP A 143 22.40 -43.34 -11.64
C ASP A 143 22.34 -41.85 -11.31
N GLU A 144 21.92 -41.55 -10.08
CA GLU A 144 21.85 -40.17 -9.58
C GLU A 144 23.05 -39.89 -8.67
N VAL A 145 23.73 -38.79 -8.94
CA VAL A 145 24.92 -38.34 -8.22
C VAL A 145 24.74 -36.91 -7.76
N GLU A 146 25.24 -36.60 -6.56
CA GLU A 146 25.36 -35.23 -6.09
C GLU A 146 26.73 -34.67 -6.44
N VAL A 147 26.77 -33.52 -7.12
CA VAL A 147 28.02 -32.84 -7.44
C VAL A 147 28.37 -31.87 -6.31
N SER A 148 29.65 -31.84 -5.92
CA SER A 148 30.16 -30.95 -4.88
C SER A 148 31.62 -30.58 -5.12
N ALA A 149 32.12 -29.58 -4.40
CA ALA A 149 33.52 -29.12 -4.45
C ALA A 149 34.04 -28.73 -5.86
N MET A 150 33.17 -28.24 -6.75
CA MET A 150 33.56 -27.53 -7.97
C MET A 150 34.04 -26.12 -7.61
N ASP A 151 35.17 -25.68 -8.16
CA ASP A 151 35.80 -24.39 -7.86
C ASP A 151 35.31 -23.27 -8.80
N GLU A 152 35.16 -23.58 -10.10
CA GLU A 152 34.72 -22.62 -11.13
C GLU A 152 33.21 -22.77 -11.37
N MET A 153 32.74 -23.99 -11.63
CA MET A 153 31.32 -24.30 -11.87
C MET A 153 30.57 -24.48 -10.54
N THR A 154 30.72 -23.52 -9.62
CA THR A 154 30.17 -23.56 -8.25
C THR A 154 28.66 -23.74 -8.19
N ALA A 155 27.92 -23.33 -9.23
CA ALA A 155 26.48 -23.52 -9.35
C ALA A 155 26.07 -25.00 -9.49
N LEU A 156 26.99 -25.93 -9.73
CA LEU A 156 26.74 -27.38 -9.68
C LEU A 156 26.78 -27.95 -8.25
N ASN A 157 27.41 -27.24 -7.30
CA ASN A 157 27.63 -27.77 -5.96
C ASN A 157 26.33 -27.92 -5.17
N GLY A 158 26.16 -29.08 -4.54
CA GLY A 158 24.98 -29.43 -3.75
C GLY A 158 23.76 -29.85 -4.59
N ARG A 159 23.92 -29.97 -5.91
CA ARG A 159 22.83 -30.38 -6.83
C ARG A 159 22.98 -31.84 -7.22
N ARG A 160 21.85 -32.47 -7.52
CA ARG A 160 21.76 -33.88 -7.93
C ARG A 160 21.43 -33.99 -9.41
N PHE A 161 22.14 -34.87 -10.10
CA PHE A 161 22.03 -35.08 -11.54
C PHE A 161 21.94 -36.57 -11.83
N PHE A 162 21.17 -36.92 -12.87
CA PHE A 162 21.23 -38.27 -13.42
C PHE A 162 22.38 -38.35 -14.42
N VAL A 163 23.04 -39.49 -14.45
CA VAL A 163 24.06 -39.78 -15.46
C VAL A 163 23.35 -40.30 -16.71
N THR A 164 23.32 -39.50 -17.78
CA THR A 164 22.59 -39.84 -19.02
C THR A 164 23.43 -40.65 -19.99
N ARG A 165 24.73 -40.34 -20.06
CA ARG A 165 25.71 -41.05 -20.89
C ARG A 165 26.99 -41.26 -20.12
N ILE A 166 27.61 -42.41 -20.37
CA ILE A 166 28.91 -42.78 -19.82
C ILE A 166 29.81 -43.20 -20.96
N ASP A 167 30.97 -42.57 -21.05
CA ASP A 167 32.10 -43.01 -21.85
C ASP A 167 33.23 -43.41 -20.88
N ALA A 168 34.29 -44.07 -21.37
CA ALA A 168 35.38 -44.59 -20.53
C ALA A 168 36.07 -43.57 -19.60
N THR A 169 35.91 -42.27 -19.86
CA THR A 169 36.50 -41.17 -19.08
C THR A 169 35.52 -40.05 -18.77
N HIS A 170 34.23 -40.18 -19.10
CA HIS A 170 33.27 -39.08 -18.98
C HIS A 170 31.89 -39.54 -18.52
N ILE A 171 31.23 -38.68 -17.75
CA ILE A 171 29.80 -38.75 -17.46
C ILE A 171 29.11 -37.47 -17.95
N ASP A 172 27.92 -37.61 -18.52
CA ASP A 172 27.06 -36.48 -18.91
C ASP A 172 25.98 -36.28 -17.84
N LEU A 173 25.83 -35.06 -17.33
CA LEU A 173 24.83 -34.68 -16.33
C LEU A 173 23.49 -34.36 -17.01
N ASP A 174 22.41 -35.00 -16.56
CA ASP A 174 21.05 -34.80 -17.09
C ASP A 174 20.56 -33.37 -16.94
N ASP A 175 19.88 -32.87 -17.98
CA ASP A 175 19.18 -31.56 -18.03
C ASP A 175 20.03 -30.35 -17.61
N GLU A 176 21.37 -30.45 -17.71
CA GLU A 176 22.29 -29.36 -17.36
C GLU A 176 22.97 -28.77 -18.59
N ASP A 177 22.68 -27.50 -18.86
CA ASP A 177 23.28 -26.75 -19.98
C ASP A 177 24.54 -26.00 -19.54
N GLY A 178 25.71 -26.54 -19.87
CA GLY A 178 27.00 -25.89 -19.62
C GLY A 178 27.27 -24.69 -20.52
N THR A 179 26.42 -24.41 -21.51
CA THR A 179 26.57 -23.25 -22.40
C THR A 179 25.89 -21.98 -21.88
N ASP A 180 25.14 -22.05 -20.77
CA ASP A 180 24.58 -20.87 -20.10
C ASP A 180 25.71 -20.07 -19.43
N THR A 181 26.27 -19.10 -20.16
CA THR A 181 27.38 -18.27 -19.69
C THR A 181 27.03 -17.34 -18.53
N ALA A 182 25.73 -17.14 -18.23
CA ALA A 182 25.30 -16.41 -17.05
C ALA A 182 25.45 -17.25 -15.77
N VAL A 183 25.32 -18.58 -15.89
CA VAL A 183 25.48 -19.54 -14.79
C VAL A 183 26.91 -20.09 -14.73
N TYR A 184 27.51 -20.40 -15.88
CA TYR A 184 28.84 -20.98 -16.04
C TYR A 184 29.75 -20.09 -16.90
N PRO A 185 30.41 -19.08 -16.30
CA PRO A 185 31.28 -18.18 -17.05
C PRO A 185 32.58 -18.86 -17.50
N THR A 186 33.04 -19.88 -16.76
CA THR A 186 34.30 -20.60 -16.96
C THR A 186 34.08 -22.10 -16.80
N ALA A 187 34.82 -22.89 -17.59
CA ALA A 187 34.82 -24.35 -17.48
C ALA A 187 35.58 -24.79 -16.22
N GLU A 188 35.18 -25.92 -15.63
CA GLU A 188 35.89 -26.46 -14.47
C GLU A 188 37.24 -27.06 -14.88
N THR A 189 38.31 -26.55 -14.29
CA THR A 189 39.70 -26.97 -14.59
C THR A 189 40.43 -27.56 -13.39
N THR A 190 39.90 -27.35 -12.19
CA THR A 190 40.42 -27.89 -10.93
C THR A 190 39.31 -28.76 -10.34
N GLY A 191 39.61 -30.05 -10.10
CA GLY A 191 38.57 -31.07 -9.97
C GLY A 191 37.47 -30.84 -8.92
N GLY A 192 36.37 -31.57 -9.05
CA GLY A 192 35.25 -31.64 -8.10
C GLY A 192 34.96 -33.07 -7.63
N LEU A 193 33.80 -33.28 -7.01
CA LEU A 193 33.39 -34.56 -6.43
C LEU A 193 31.99 -34.94 -6.89
N ALA A 194 31.80 -36.20 -7.26
CA ALA A 194 30.49 -36.84 -7.48
C ALA A 194 30.22 -37.85 -6.37
N ASN A 195 29.26 -37.54 -5.50
CA ASN A 195 28.84 -38.39 -4.39
C ASN A 195 27.66 -39.26 -4.83
N ALA A 196 27.76 -40.58 -4.64
CA ALA A 196 26.68 -41.50 -4.99
C ALA A 196 25.50 -41.36 -4.03
N THR A 197 24.28 -41.30 -4.58
CA THR A 197 23.03 -41.29 -3.80
C THR A 197 22.50 -42.68 -3.45
N PHE A 198 23.30 -43.72 -3.73
CA PHE A 198 22.98 -45.12 -3.54
C PHE A 198 24.20 -45.86 -2.98
N VAL A 199 23.96 -47.01 -2.37
CA VAL A 199 25.04 -47.94 -1.98
C VAL A 199 24.83 -49.25 -2.70
N GLU A 200 25.89 -49.78 -3.30
CA GLU A 200 25.90 -51.06 -4.00
C GLU A 200 26.54 -52.14 -3.13
N LEU A 201 25.93 -53.32 -3.12
CA LEU A 201 26.50 -54.56 -2.59
C LEU A 201 26.60 -55.57 -3.74
N THR A 202 27.83 -55.87 -4.19
CA THR A 202 28.07 -56.79 -5.32
C THR A 202 27.86 -58.26 -4.98
N ASP A 203 28.05 -58.60 -3.71
CA ASP A 203 28.05 -59.96 -3.18
C ASP A 203 26.80 -60.24 -2.33
N SER A 204 25.69 -59.58 -2.69
CA SER A 204 24.49 -59.54 -1.85
C SER A 204 23.86 -60.92 -1.63
N ILE A 205 23.30 -61.13 -0.44
CA ILE A 205 22.60 -62.36 -0.09
C ILE A 205 21.23 -62.35 -0.74
N THR A 206 20.95 -63.33 -1.60
CA THR A 206 19.65 -63.50 -2.27
C THR A 206 18.78 -64.63 -1.70
N VAL A 207 19.35 -65.53 -0.90
CA VAL A 207 18.63 -66.62 -0.20
C VAL A 207 19.27 -66.82 1.17
N ALA A 208 18.50 -66.83 2.26
CA ALA A 208 19.02 -67.20 3.56
C ALA A 208 19.49 -68.67 3.53
N LEU A 209 20.81 -68.88 3.41
CA LEU A 209 21.42 -70.20 3.52
C LEU A 209 21.32 -70.68 4.97
N THR A 210 20.31 -71.50 5.27
CA THR A 210 20.10 -72.38 6.46
C THR A 210 20.36 -71.83 7.87
N VAL A 211 20.72 -70.56 8.03
CA VAL A 211 21.10 -69.94 9.31
C VAL A 211 20.51 -68.52 9.37
N LEU A 212 19.85 -68.19 10.48
CA LEU A 212 19.28 -66.87 10.83
C LEU A 212 20.33 -65.72 10.95
N ALA A 213 21.56 -65.93 10.46
CA ALA A 213 22.69 -64.99 10.60
C ALA A 213 23.12 -64.35 9.27
N ASN A 214 22.43 -64.66 8.17
CA ASN A 214 22.76 -64.23 6.81
C ASN A 214 21.78 -63.14 6.32
N PHE A 215 22.18 -61.87 6.32
CA PHE A 215 21.35 -60.73 5.88
C PHE A 215 22.20 -59.57 5.33
N ASN A 216 21.57 -58.65 4.60
CA ASN A 216 22.21 -57.40 4.18
C ASN A 216 21.84 -56.30 5.18
N ARG A 217 22.84 -55.76 5.90
CA ARG A 217 22.64 -54.66 6.84
C ARG A 217 22.86 -53.33 6.15
N VAL A 218 21.80 -52.55 6.00
CA VAL A 218 21.86 -51.15 5.60
C VAL A 218 22.03 -50.30 6.86
N SER A 219 22.97 -49.36 6.89
CA SER A 219 23.22 -48.48 8.03
C SER A 219 23.43 -47.05 7.56
N TRP A 220 23.02 -46.07 8.38
CA TRP A 220 23.12 -44.65 8.07
C TRP A 220 23.41 -43.82 9.32
N THR A 221 23.73 -42.54 9.14
CA THR A 221 23.82 -41.56 10.22
C THR A 221 22.47 -40.87 10.37
N ALA A 222 22.01 -40.71 11.61
CA ALA A 222 20.72 -40.09 11.90
C ALA A 222 20.62 -38.66 11.34
N ALA A 223 19.58 -38.38 10.55
CA ALA A 223 19.22 -37.05 10.11
C ALA A 223 18.46 -36.28 11.22
N SER A 224 18.76 -34.99 11.37
CA SER A 224 18.08 -34.11 12.33
C SER A 224 16.61 -33.94 11.98
N GLY A 225 15.71 -34.08 12.96
CA GLY A 225 14.26 -33.94 12.76
C GLY A 225 13.56 -35.14 12.08
N ALA A 226 14.28 -36.24 11.83
CA ALA A 226 13.69 -37.46 11.27
C ALA A 226 12.88 -38.22 12.33
N GLY A 227 11.62 -38.54 12.01
CA GLY A 227 10.77 -39.42 12.83
C GLY A 227 10.87 -40.89 12.40
N ARG A 228 11.11 -41.13 11.11
CA ARG A 228 11.28 -42.46 10.50
C ARG A 228 12.30 -42.41 9.37
N TYR A 229 12.72 -43.59 8.92
CA TYR A 229 13.52 -43.77 7.71
C TYR A 229 12.83 -44.77 6.78
N ALA A 230 12.74 -44.44 5.50
CA ALA A 230 12.30 -45.37 4.47
C ALA A 230 13.51 -45.93 3.72
N ILE A 231 13.53 -47.25 3.53
CA ILE A 231 14.60 -47.97 2.86
C ILE A 231 14.06 -48.51 1.55
N TYR A 232 14.80 -48.26 0.47
CA TYR A 232 14.45 -48.69 -0.88
C TYR A 232 15.50 -49.62 -1.44
N ARG A 233 15.08 -50.62 -2.23
CA ARG A 233 15.96 -51.53 -2.98
C ARG A 233 15.66 -51.42 -4.47
N ARG A 234 16.71 -51.44 -5.30
CA ARG A 234 16.55 -51.45 -6.76
C ARG A 234 16.20 -52.84 -7.27
N GLU A 235 15.08 -52.96 -7.98
CA GLU A 235 14.65 -54.16 -8.71
C GLU A 235 14.06 -53.78 -10.07
N SER A 236 14.35 -54.58 -11.10
CA SER A 236 13.86 -54.35 -12.48
C SER A 236 14.12 -52.93 -13.02
N GLY A 237 15.18 -52.27 -12.55
CA GLY A 237 15.59 -50.93 -12.98
C GLY A 237 15.07 -49.77 -12.10
N MET A 238 14.07 -50.00 -11.26
CA MET A 238 13.43 -48.99 -10.39
C MET A 238 13.73 -49.23 -8.90
N TYR A 239 13.70 -48.18 -8.09
CA TYR A 239 13.77 -48.30 -6.63
C TYR A 239 12.36 -48.41 -6.06
N GLY A 240 12.12 -49.45 -5.26
CA GLY A 240 10.87 -49.61 -4.51
C GLY A 240 11.11 -49.76 -3.01
N LEU A 241 10.09 -49.45 -2.23
CA LEU A 241 10.12 -49.49 -0.76
C LEU A 241 10.24 -50.94 -0.26
N ILE A 242 11.14 -51.20 0.69
CA ILE A 242 11.25 -52.50 1.37
C ILE A 242 10.82 -52.46 2.83
N ALA A 243 11.05 -51.34 3.52
CA ALA A 243 10.66 -51.16 4.91
C ALA A 243 10.71 -49.68 5.33
N GLU A 244 9.92 -49.36 6.36
CA GLU A 244 10.08 -48.15 7.18
C GLU A 244 10.57 -48.54 8.58
N VAL A 245 11.46 -47.72 9.13
CA VAL A 245 12.04 -47.93 10.47
C VAL A 245 11.85 -46.66 11.30
N ASP A 246 11.31 -46.79 12.51
CA ASP A 246 11.16 -45.66 13.44
C ASP A 246 12.52 -45.17 13.97
N ALA A 247 12.70 -43.85 14.05
CA ALA A 247 13.84 -43.26 14.76
C ALA A 247 13.76 -43.62 16.26
N PRO A 248 14.88 -43.86 16.96
CA PRO A 248 16.26 -43.51 16.59
C PRO A 248 17.05 -44.65 15.92
N ALA A 249 16.40 -45.68 15.38
CA ALA A 249 17.14 -46.75 14.72
C ALA A 249 17.84 -46.25 13.45
N THR A 250 19.12 -46.60 13.29
CA THR A 250 20.01 -46.16 12.20
C THR A 250 20.53 -47.31 11.35
N SER A 251 19.92 -48.48 11.47
CA SER A 251 20.26 -49.66 10.69
C SER A 251 19.02 -50.52 10.45
N PHE A 252 19.00 -51.18 9.30
CA PHE A 252 17.96 -52.11 8.89
C PHE A 252 18.59 -53.39 8.32
N ASP A 253 18.06 -54.53 8.74
CA ASP A 253 18.48 -55.85 8.25
C ASP A 253 17.46 -56.33 7.22
N ASP A 254 17.86 -56.45 5.96
CA ASP A 254 17.00 -56.92 4.88
C ASP A 254 16.79 -58.44 4.95
N VAL A 255 15.86 -58.86 5.81
CA VAL A 255 15.42 -60.25 6.00
C VAL A 255 13.96 -60.33 6.48
N THR A 256 13.13 -61.16 5.85
CA THR A 256 11.72 -61.31 6.26
C THR A 256 11.65 -62.10 7.58
N THR A 257 11.04 -61.52 8.62
CA THR A 257 10.79 -62.24 9.88
C THR A 257 9.57 -63.17 9.76
N GLY A 258 9.66 -64.41 10.26
CA GLY A 258 8.50 -65.32 10.39
C GLY A 258 8.37 -66.48 9.39
N VAL A 259 9.36 -66.77 8.55
CA VAL A 259 9.31 -67.91 7.60
C VAL A 259 10.09 -69.12 8.14
N THR A 260 9.41 -70.24 8.43
CA THR A 260 10.00 -71.49 8.98
C THR A 260 10.72 -72.39 7.96
N ALA A 261 10.99 -71.92 6.74
CA ALA A 261 11.83 -72.59 5.75
C ALA A 261 12.46 -71.53 4.83
N ALA A 262 13.79 -71.46 4.74
CA ALA A 262 14.58 -70.52 3.91
C ALA A 262 14.03 -69.08 3.88
N GLY A 263 14.44 -68.25 4.83
CA GLY A 263 14.04 -66.83 4.90
C GLY A 263 14.33 -66.07 3.60
N ALA A 264 13.28 -65.53 2.99
CA ALA A 264 13.38 -64.64 1.83
C ALA A 264 13.76 -63.22 2.28
N ILE A 265 14.42 -62.47 1.40
CA ILE A 265 14.60 -61.01 1.52
C ILE A 265 13.24 -60.30 1.47
N HIS A 266 13.13 -59.08 1.97
CA HIS A 266 11.85 -58.34 1.91
C HIS A 266 11.42 -58.15 0.45
N ALA A 267 10.10 -58.23 0.20
CA ALA A 267 9.55 -57.90 -1.10
C ALA A 267 9.67 -56.38 -1.37
N VAL A 268 9.91 -56.03 -2.63
CA VAL A 268 9.99 -54.62 -3.06
C VAL A 268 8.62 -54.15 -3.51
N ASP A 269 8.14 -53.07 -2.92
CA ASP A 269 6.96 -52.34 -3.39
C ASP A 269 7.39 -51.29 -4.43
N LEU A 270 7.06 -51.54 -5.70
CA LEU A 270 7.43 -50.67 -6.82
C LEU A 270 6.47 -49.50 -7.04
N ASP A 271 5.36 -49.43 -6.29
CA ASP A 271 4.42 -48.29 -6.36
C ASP A 271 4.91 -47.10 -5.53
N VAL A 272 5.89 -47.33 -4.64
CA VAL A 272 6.49 -46.30 -3.78
C VAL A 272 7.99 -46.17 -4.07
N SER A 273 8.37 -45.03 -4.64
CA SER A 273 9.76 -44.72 -5.00
C SER A 273 10.29 -43.55 -4.16
N PRO A 274 11.62 -43.43 -3.98
CA PRO A 274 12.18 -42.29 -3.26
C PRO A 274 11.99 -40.99 -4.04
N PRO A 275 11.75 -39.84 -3.36
CA PRO A 275 11.62 -38.55 -4.02
C PRO A 275 12.85 -38.18 -4.84
N ARG A 276 12.63 -37.76 -6.09
CA ARG A 276 13.68 -37.25 -6.99
C ARG A 276 13.79 -35.74 -6.86
N ALA A 277 15.00 -35.25 -6.67
CA ALA A 277 15.28 -33.82 -6.67
C ALA A 277 14.95 -33.21 -8.03
N ARG A 278 14.22 -32.09 -8.02
CA ARG A 278 13.89 -31.34 -9.23
C ARG A 278 13.75 -29.87 -8.90
N ASN A 279 14.36 -29.02 -9.71
CA ASN A 279 14.18 -27.57 -9.65
C ASN A 279 14.02 -27.02 -11.07
N PRO A 280 12.82 -26.58 -11.47
CA PRO A 280 12.56 -26.10 -12.83
C PRO A 280 13.06 -24.66 -13.09
N PHE A 281 13.63 -23.98 -12.09
CA PHE A 281 13.93 -22.54 -12.14
C PHE A 281 15.43 -22.23 -11.95
N LEU A 282 16.30 -23.06 -12.54
CA LEU A 282 17.75 -22.97 -12.35
C LEU A 282 18.44 -22.10 -13.41
N LEU A 283 17.94 -22.12 -14.64
CA LEU A 283 18.61 -21.54 -15.80
C LEU A 283 17.95 -20.22 -16.23
N SER A 284 18.74 -19.38 -16.89
CA SER A 284 18.19 -18.17 -17.52
C SER A 284 17.07 -18.53 -18.51
N GLY A 285 15.98 -17.77 -18.48
CA GLY A 285 14.78 -18.03 -19.28
C GLY A 285 13.84 -19.12 -18.75
N THR A 286 14.22 -19.86 -17.70
CA THR A 286 13.33 -20.79 -17.00
C THR A 286 12.60 -20.16 -15.82
N PHE A 287 13.02 -18.98 -15.37
CA PHE A 287 12.40 -18.29 -14.24
C PHE A 287 10.93 -17.94 -14.52
N PRO A 288 10.03 -18.12 -13.54
CA PRO A 288 8.62 -17.85 -13.72
C PRO A 288 8.34 -16.35 -13.72
N GLY A 289 7.42 -15.92 -14.58
CA GLY A 289 6.93 -14.55 -14.61
C GLY A 289 5.85 -14.26 -13.57
N THR A 290 5.10 -15.27 -13.11
CA THR A 290 3.98 -15.11 -12.17
C THR A 290 3.86 -16.26 -11.18
N SER A 291 3.21 -16.02 -10.04
CA SER A 291 3.02 -17.01 -8.98
C SER A 291 1.75 -16.78 -8.15
N THR A 292 1.18 -17.85 -7.59
CA THR A 292 0.06 -17.79 -6.64
C THR A 292 0.02 -19.00 -5.70
N TYR A 293 -0.92 -19.00 -4.75
CA TYR A 293 -1.23 -20.16 -3.90
C TYR A 293 -2.57 -20.79 -4.32
N TYR A 294 -2.63 -22.11 -4.46
CA TYR A 294 -3.87 -22.83 -4.70
C TYR A 294 -3.78 -24.27 -4.18
N GLN A 295 -4.82 -24.75 -3.46
CA GLN A 295 -4.89 -26.13 -2.95
C GLN A 295 -3.62 -26.58 -2.18
N GLN A 296 -3.12 -25.74 -1.27
CA GLN A 296 -1.87 -25.97 -0.49
C GLN A 296 -0.60 -26.15 -1.33
N ARG A 297 -0.58 -25.65 -2.57
CA ARG A 297 0.58 -25.68 -3.46
C ARG A 297 0.94 -24.26 -3.89
N GLN A 298 2.23 -24.04 -4.10
CA GLN A 298 2.73 -22.85 -4.79
C GLN A 298 2.65 -23.09 -6.29
N MET A 299 2.02 -22.17 -7.01
CA MET A 299 1.92 -22.20 -8.46
C MET A 299 2.90 -21.21 -9.08
N TYR A 300 3.49 -21.57 -10.20
CA TYR A 300 4.40 -20.74 -10.99
C TYR A 300 4.12 -20.89 -12.48
N GLY A 301 4.39 -19.87 -13.29
CA GLY A 301 4.20 -19.96 -14.74
C GLY A 301 4.74 -18.74 -15.48
N GLY A 302 4.70 -18.81 -16.81
CA GLY A 302 5.11 -17.71 -17.69
C GLY A 302 6.63 -17.52 -17.75
N SER A 303 7.39 -18.60 -17.91
CA SER A 303 8.84 -18.50 -18.18
C SER A 303 9.11 -18.21 -19.65
N LEU A 304 10.28 -17.64 -19.98
CA LEU A 304 10.60 -17.27 -21.36
C LEU A 304 10.72 -18.49 -22.29
N ASN A 305 11.28 -19.59 -21.78
CA ASN A 305 11.48 -20.82 -22.56
C ASN A 305 10.22 -21.70 -22.64
N ALA A 306 9.29 -21.56 -21.69
CA ALA A 306 8.05 -22.33 -21.64
C ALA A 306 6.86 -21.44 -21.18
N PRO A 307 6.45 -20.46 -22.02
CA PRO A 307 5.52 -19.40 -21.62
C PRO A 307 4.09 -19.89 -21.35
N ASP A 308 3.69 -21.01 -21.95
CA ASP A 308 2.38 -21.66 -21.81
C ASP A 308 2.35 -22.78 -20.74
N THR A 309 3.46 -22.97 -20.03
CA THR A 309 3.64 -24.03 -19.03
C THR A 309 3.61 -23.46 -17.62
N TRP A 310 2.93 -24.19 -16.72
CA TRP A 310 2.88 -23.88 -15.30
C TRP A 310 3.34 -25.06 -14.44
N TYR A 311 3.80 -24.72 -13.25
CA TYR A 311 4.43 -25.63 -12.29
C TYR A 311 3.72 -25.49 -10.95
N ALA A 312 3.57 -26.60 -10.23
CA ALA A 312 3.07 -26.60 -8.85
C ALA A 312 4.04 -27.30 -7.92
N SER A 313 4.30 -26.74 -6.74
CA SER A 313 5.03 -27.43 -5.66
C SER A 313 4.27 -28.66 -5.17
N GLN A 314 4.92 -29.50 -4.37
CA GLN A 314 4.25 -30.52 -3.59
C GLN A 314 3.18 -29.92 -2.65
N THR A 315 2.18 -30.72 -2.32
CA THR A 315 1.11 -30.32 -1.39
C THR A 315 1.69 -30.06 0.00
N GLY A 316 1.37 -28.92 0.60
CA GLY A 316 1.82 -28.53 1.94
C GLY A 316 3.24 -27.96 2.00
N ASN A 317 4.09 -28.25 1.01
CA ASN A 317 5.49 -27.82 0.97
C ASN A 317 5.77 -26.92 -0.23
N ARG A 318 5.64 -25.60 -0.05
CA ARG A 318 5.71 -24.58 -1.13
C ARG A 318 7.05 -24.54 -1.89
N LEU A 319 8.15 -24.89 -1.24
CA LEU A 319 9.50 -24.89 -1.84
C LEU A 319 9.94 -26.30 -2.28
N ASN A 320 9.11 -27.33 -2.12
CA ASN A 320 9.49 -28.67 -2.55
C ASN A 320 8.92 -28.96 -3.94
N MET A 321 9.81 -29.16 -4.91
CA MET A 321 9.48 -29.44 -6.31
C MET A 321 9.79 -30.89 -6.72
N SER A 322 10.00 -31.77 -5.73
CA SER A 322 10.36 -33.17 -5.96
C SER A 322 9.22 -33.99 -6.57
N VAL A 323 9.59 -35.03 -7.31
CA VAL A 323 8.66 -35.93 -8.01
C VAL A 323 9.04 -37.40 -7.80
N SER A 324 8.07 -38.30 -7.90
CA SER A 324 8.24 -39.75 -7.75
C SER A 324 8.02 -40.48 -9.08
N ILE A 325 8.48 -41.74 -9.18
CA ILE A 325 8.27 -42.61 -10.35
C ILE A 325 7.81 -43.98 -9.84
N PRO A 326 6.52 -44.35 -9.96
CA PRO A 326 5.42 -43.61 -10.62
C PRO A 326 5.03 -42.31 -9.87
N LEU A 327 4.35 -41.40 -10.58
CA LEU A 327 3.89 -40.13 -10.00
C LEU A 327 2.88 -40.38 -8.88
N GLN A 328 3.06 -39.68 -7.76
CA GLN A 328 2.13 -39.70 -6.64
C GLN A 328 1.24 -38.44 -6.65
N ALA A 329 0.09 -38.51 -5.96
CA ALA A 329 -0.92 -37.46 -6.02
C ALA A 329 -0.48 -36.13 -5.35
N ASP A 330 0.51 -36.18 -4.47
CA ASP A 330 1.09 -35.05 -3.73
C ASP A 330 2.36 -34.48 -4.38
N ASP A 331 2.93 -35.16 -5.38
CA ASP A 331 4.11 -34.74 -6.12
C ASP A 331 3.95 -33.37 -6.79
N ALA A 332 5.09 -32.72 -7.07
CA ALA A 332 5.11 -31.50 -7.86
C ALA A 332 4.60 -31.74 -9.29
N MET A 333 3.96 -30.72 -9.86
CA MET A 333 3.26 -30.84 -11.15
C MET A 333 3.88 -29.95 -12.21
N THR A 334 3.80 -30.39 -13.46
CA THR A 334 4.18 -29.57 -14.62
C THR A 334 3.20 -29.83 -15.74
N VAL A 335 2.56 -28.77 -16.19
CA VAL A 335 1.44 -28.87 -17.11
C VAL A 335 1.50 -27.72 -18.09
N THR A 336 1.31 -28.05 -19.37
CA THR A 336 1.26 -27.09 -20.46
C THR A 336 -0.18 -26.87 -20.90
N LEU A 337 -0.56 -25.60 -21.11
CA LEU A 337 -1.87 -25.25 -21.65
C LEU A 337 -1.94 -25.62 -23.13
N THR A 338 -2.88 -26.49 -23.49
CA THR A 338 -3.05 -26.91 -24.89
C THR A 338 -3.93 -25.92 -25.65
N ALA A 339 -3.32 -24.92 -26.28
CA ALA A 339 -3.99 -23.89 -27.09
C ALA A 339 -3.59 -23.98 -28.58
N ARG A 340 -4.29 -23.23 -29.45
CA ARG A 340 -3.95 -23.14 -30.89
C ARG A 340 -2.70 -22.31 -31.17
N GLN A 341 -2.36 -21.40 -30.25
CA GLN A 341 -1.22 -20.51 -30.29
C GLN A 341 -0.54 -20.55 -28.92
N VAL A 342 0.76 -20.31 -28.89
CA VAL A 342 1.51 -20.21 -27.64
C VAL A 342 1.17 -18.86 -27.01
N ASN A 343 0.45 -18.91 -25.89
CA ASN A 343 0.07 -17.73 -25.12
C ASN A 343 0.83 -17.73 -23.80
N GLU A 344 1.46 -16.60 -23.48
CA GLU A 344 2.20 -16.45 -22.22
C GLU A 344 1.24 -16.39 -21.03
N ILE A 345 1.50 -17.19 -20.00
CA ILE A 345 0.79 -17.12 -18.73
C ILE A 345 1.20 -15.84 -17.99
N ARG A 346 0.25 -14.94 -17.79
CA ARG A 346 0.50 -13.65 -17.14
C ARG A 346 0.02 -13.63 -15.69
N HIS A 347 -1.15 -14.21 -15.38
CA HIS A 347 -1.69 -14.17 -14.02
C HIS A 347 -2.38 -15.46 -13.63
N PHE A 348 -2.34 -15.74 -12.33
CA PHE A 348 -3.15 -16.76 -11.69
C PHE A 348 -4.09 -16.10 -10.69
N VAL A 349 -5.38 -16.44 -10.76
CA VAL A 349 -6.39 -15.96 -9.81
C VAL A 349 -7.00 -17.19 -9.11
N PRO A 350 -6.67 -17.45 -7.84
CA PRO A 350 -7.23 -18.57 -7.09
C PRO A 350 -8.61 -18.20 -6.52
N LEU A 351 -9.67 -18.80 -7.05
CA LEU A 351 -11.01 -18.78 -6.46
C LEU A 351 -11.41 -20.22 -6.09
N SER A 352 -12.70 -20.58 -6.23
CA SER A 352 -13.14 -21.98 -6.11
C SER A 352 -12.44 -22.90 -7.10
N ASP A 353 -12.16 -22.38 -8.30
CA ASP A 353 -11.30 -22.99 -9.31
C ASP A 353 -10.09 -22.09 -9.54
N LEU A 354 -9.01 -22.67 -10.08
CA LEU A 354 -7.85 -21.90 -10.50
C LEU A 354 -8.12 -21.26 -11.87
N LEU A 355 -8.06 -19.94 -11.95
CA LEU A 355 -8.18 -19.22 -13.21
C LEU A 355 -6.80 -18.78 -13.69
N ILE A 356 -6.46 -19.09 -14.94
CA ILE A 356 -5.20 -18.73 -15.57
C ILE A 356 -5.47 -17.72 -16.68
N PHE A 357 -4.89 -16.53 -16.55
CA PHE A 357 -4.97 -15.47 -17.54
C PHE A 357 -3.70 -15.48 -18.37
N THR A 358 -3.85 -15.60 -19.69
CA THR A 358 -2.75 -15.59 -20.64
C THR A 358 -2.82 -14.36 -21.54
N SER A 359 -1.79 -14.12 -22.36
CA SER A 359 -1.77 -13.03 -23.34
C SER A 359 -2.93 -13.08 -24.36
N GLY A 360 -3.55 -14.23 -24.60
CA GLY A 360 -4.61 -14.37 -25.61
C GLY A 360 -5.86 -15.14 -25.18
N SER A 361 -5.92 -15.63 -23.93
CA SER A 361 -7.06 -16.43 -23.47
C SER A 361 -7.13 -16.59 -21.95
N GLU A 362 -8.33 -16.82 -21.43
CA GLU A 362 -8.59 -17.08 -20.02
C GLU A 362 -9.01 -18.54 -19.83
N TRP A 363 -8.43 -19.23 -18.85
CA TRP A 363 -8.62 -20.66 -18.61
C TRP A 363 -9.16 -20.94 -17.22
N ARG A 364 -10.05 -21.92 -17.11
CA ARG A 364 -10.49 -22.53 -15.85
C ARG A 364 -9.79 -23.87 -15.68
N VAL A 365 -9.11 -24.04 -14.56
CA VAL A 365 -8.37 -25.23 -14.19
C VAL A 365 -8.90 -25.79 -12.88
N ASN A 366 -9.36 -27.03 -12.92
CA ASN A 366 -9.91 -27.73 -11.76
C ASN A 366 -9.67 -29.24 -11.84
N SER A 367 -10.10 -29.96 -10.80
CA SER A 367 -10.15 -31.42 -10.81
C SER A 367 -11.58 -31.92 -11.03
N GLY A 368 -11.73 -33.20 -11.36
CA GLY A 368 -13.05 -33.84 -11.42
C GLY A 368 -13.75 -33.87 -10.04
N GLU A 369 -15.06 -34.09 -10.04
CA GLU A 369 -15.83 -34.24 -8.79
C GLU A 369 -15.24 -35.34 -7.90
N SER A 370 -15.10 -35.05 -6.60
CA SER A 370 -14.52 -35.97 -5.60
C SER A 370 -13.10 -36.46 -5.88
N SER A 371 -12.33 -35.74 -6.71
CA SER A 371 -10.93 -36.08 -7.02
C SER A 371 -9.97 -35.00 -6.49
N GLY A 372 -8.82 -35.44 -5.98
CA GLY A 372 -7.75 -34.53 -5.53
C GLY A 372 -7.18 -33.71 -6.67
N PHE A 373 -6.51 -32.59 -6.37
CA PHE A 373 -5.84 -31.76 -7.36
C PHE A 373 -4.45 -32.34 -7.66
N SER A 374 -4.36 -33.18 -8.70
CA SER A 374 -3.14 -33.90 -9.12
C SER A 374 -3.01 -33.89 -10.64
N VAL A 375 -1.84 -34.26 -11.17
CA VAL A 375 -1.59 -34.28 -12.62
C VAL A 375 -2.59 -35.17 -13.36
N GLU A 376 -2.98 -36.31 -12.79
CA GLU A 376 -3.87 -37.29 -13.43
C GLU A 376 -5.33 -36.83 -13.52
N THR A 377 -5.77 -36.00 -12.56
CA THR A 377 -7.17 -35.62 -12.38
C THR A 377 -7.49 -34.22 -12.92
N LEU A 378 -6.47 -33.52 -13.44
CA LEU A 378 -6.54 -32.15 -13.87
C LEU A 378 -7.38 -31.97 -15.14
N ARG A 379 -8.22 -30.93 -15.15
CA ARG A 379 -9.03 -30.50 -16.30
C ARG A 379 -8.75 -29.04 -16.59
N GLN A 380 -8.45 -28.73 -17.85
CA GLN A 380 -8.15 -27.37 -18.33
C GLN A 380 -9.16 -26.98 -19.41
N LYS A 381 -9.96 -25.94 -19.16
CA LYS A 381 -11.03 -25.49 -20.08
C LYS A 381 -10.91 -24.00 -20.40
N PRO A 382 -10.79 -23.59 -21.68
CA PRO A 382 -10.78 -22.19 -22.05
C PRO A 382 -12.16 -21.55 -21.81
N GLN A 383 -12.17 -20.34 -21.27
CA GLN A 383 -13.36 -19.55 -20.97
C GLN A 383 -13.56 -18.44 -22.01
N SER A 384 -12.51 -17.73 -22.38
CA SER A 384 -12.55 -16.72 -23.44
C SER A 384 -11.20 -16.56 -24.12
N GLU A 385 -11.19 -15.84 -25.25
CA GLU A 385 -10.01 -15.58 -26.10
C GLU A 385 -9.70 -14.08 -26.19
N TRP A 386 -9.95 -13.32 -25.11
CA TRP A 386 -9.65 -11.87 -25.09
C TRP A 386 -8.18 -11.60 -24.79
N GLY A 387 -7.61 -12.35 -23.83
CA GLY A 387 -6.27 -12.11 -23.34
C GLY A 387 -6.22 -11.00 -22.29
N SER A 388 -5.24 -11.08 -21.40
CA SER A 388 -5.08 -10.15 -20.28
C SER A 388 -3.72 -9.48 -20.32
N SER A 389 -3.67 -8.18 -20.03
CA SER A 389 -2.43 -7.40 -19.90
C SER A 389 -1.56 -7.82 -18.70
N HIS A 390 -0.41 -7.19 -18.54
CA HIS A 390 0.52 -7.39 -17.41
C HIS A 390 0.00 -6.82 -16.08
N GLN A 391 -0.99 -5.93 -16.10
CA GLN A 391 -1.63 -5.42 -14.89
C GLN A 391 -2.37 -6.55 -14.16
N ARG A 392 -2.15 -6.66 -12.84
CA ARG A 392 -2.74 -7.71 -12.00
C ARG A 392 -4.27 -7.68 -12.06
N PRO A 393 -4.96 -8.81 -12.28
CA PRO A 393 -6.41 -8.88 -12.12
C PRO A 393 -6.82 -8.57 -10.68
N ILE A 394 -7.91 -7.84 -10.51
CA ILE A 394 -8.45 -7.44 -9.21
C ILE A 394 -9.76 -8.18 -8.97
N VAL A 395 -9.87 -8.86 -7.83
CA VAL A 395 -11.09 -9.56 -7.44
C VAL A 395 -11.97 -8.63 -6.61
N VAL A 396 -13.19 -8.35 -7.07
CA VAL A 396 -14.20 -7.56 -6.34
C VAL A 396 -15.44 -8.41 -6.13
N GLY A 397 -15.63 -8.89 -4.89
CA GLY A 397 -16.68 -9.87 -4.59
C GLY A 397 -16.44 -11.16 -5.39
N GLU A 398 -17.38 -11.51 -6.26
CA GLU A 398 -17.31 -12.70 -7.14
C GLU A 398 -16.86 -12.37 -8.58
N THR A 399 -16.67 -11.09 -8.91
CA THR A 399 -16.31 -10.65 -10.27
C THR A 399 -14.85 -10.27 -10.31
N ILE A 400 -14.11 -10.82 -11.27
CA ILE A 400 -12.72 -10.47 -11.52
C ILE A 400 -12.69 -9.34 -12.53
N LEU A 401 -12.02 -8.25 -12.19
CA LEU A 401 -11.71 -7.17 -13.10
C LEU A 401 -10.33 -7.43 -13.69
N PHE A 402 -10.20 -7.40 -15.01
CA PHE A 402 -8.90 -7.48 -15.67
C PHE A 402 -8.81 -6.51 -16.84
N VAL A 403 -7.59 -6.11 -17.18
CA VAL A 403 -7.30 -5.30 -18.37
C VAL A 403 -7.02 -6.24 -19.54
N GLU A 404 -7.64 -5.98 -20.69
CA GLU A 404 -7.42 -6.73 -21.94
C GLU A 404 -5.96 -6.56 -22.44
N ASP A 405 -5.42 -7.48 -23.26
CA ASP A 405 -4.02 -7.46 -23.74
C ASP A 405 -3.59 -6.10 -24.34
N GLY A 406 -4.49 -5.41 -25.05
CA GLY A 406 -4.24 -4.08 -25.61
C GLY A 406 -4.13 -2.95 -24.59
N GLY A 407 -4.46 -3.19 -23.32
CA GLY A 407 -4.23 -2.25 -22.23
C GLY A 407 -5.24 -1.10 -22.10
N ALA A 408 -6.09 -0.87 -23.11
CA ALA A 408 -7.06 0.24 -23.15
C ALA A 408 -8.48 -0.14 -22.69
N ARG A 409 -8.76 -1.42 -22.43
CA ARG A 409 -10.11 -1.89 -22.05
C ARG A 409 -10.09 -2.63 -20.73
N VAL A 410 -11.06 -2.30 -19.88
CA VAL A 410 -11.29 -2.97 -18.59
C VAL A 410 -12.52 -3.87 -18.71
N ARG A 411 -12.34 -5.14 -18.36
CA ARG A 411 -13.38 -6.17 -18.43
C ARG A 411 -13.69 -6.73 -17.06
N GLY A 412 -14.98 -6.96 -16.83
CA GLY A 412 -15.45 -7.83 -15.76
C GLY A 412 -15.49 -9.27 -16.23
N PHE A 413 -15.19 -10.22 -15.35
CA PHE A 413 -15.19 -11.65 -15.59
C PHE A 413 -15.89 -12.33 -14.41
N GLY A 414 -17.13 -12.77 -14.64
CA GLY A 414 -17.99 -13.34 -13.61
C GLY A 414 -18.49 -14.71 -14.01
N PHE A 415 -18.65 -15.60 -13.03
CA PHE A 415 -19.26 -16.91 -13.27
C PHE A 415 -20.76 -16.77 -13.54
N SER A 416 -21.24 -17.43 -14.59
CA SER A 416 -22.66 -17.56 -14.88
C SER A 416 -23.06 -19.03 -14.84
N LEU A 417 -24.06 -19.35 -14.02
CA LEU A 417 -24.56 -20.71 -13.83
C LEU A 417 -25.25 -21.25 -15.09
N GLU A 418 -25.93 -20.41 -15.86
CA GLU A 418 -26.73 -20.83 -17.00
C GLU A 418 -25.89 -21.51 -18.11
N PRO A 419 -24.74 -20.97 -18.51
CA PRO A 419 -23.79 -21.69 -19.37
C PRO A 419 -22.72 -22.51 -18.62
N ASP A 420 -22.72 -22.57 -17.28
CA ASP A 420 -21.61 -23.10 -16.44
C ASP A 420 -20.23 -22.60 -16.90
N LYS A 421 -20.13 -21.29 -17.08
CA LYS A 421 -18.97 -20.65 -17.71
C LYS A 421 -18.73 -19.26 -17.13
N TYR A 422 -17.47 -18.85 -17.10
CA TYR A 422 -17.16 -17.45 -16.86
C TYR A 422 -17.43 -16.62 -18.11
N ILE A 423 -18.21 -15.55 -17.94
CA ILE A 423 -18.56 -14.60 -18.99
C ILE A 423 -17.81 -13.30 -18.73
N SER A 424 -17.26 -12.74 -19.81
CA SER A 424 -16.62 -11.44 -19.77
C SER A 424 -17.52 -10.33 -20.32
N SER A 425 -17.63 -9.21 -19.60
CA SER A 425 -18.35 -8.00 -19.99
C SER A 425 -17.42 -6.80 -20.03
N ASP A 426 -17.54 -5.96 -21.05
CA ASP A 426 -16.75 -4.71 -21.17
C ASP A 426 -17.33 -3.62 -20.26
N LEU A 427 -16.52 -3.10 -19.34
CA LEU A 427 -16.91 -2.04 -18.40
C LEU A 427 -16.56 -0.64 -18.93
N THR A 428 -15.81 -0.55 -20.02
CA THR A 428 -15.41 0.70 -20.69
C THR A 428 -16.35 1.08 -21.82
N GLN A 429 -17.34 0.25 -22.15
CA GLN A 429 -18.20 0.42 -23.33
C GLN A 429 -18.87 1.79 -23.43
N LEU A 430 -19.34 2.38 -22.33
CA LEU A 430 -19.97 3.71 -22.30
C LEU A 430 -18.96 4.86 -22.15
N ALA A 431 -17.71 4.55 -21.81
CA ALA A 431 -16.66 5.51 -21.48
C ALA A 431 -15.40 5.34 -22.36
N GLY A 432 -15.56 4.83 -23.59
CA GLY A 432 -14.43 4.54 -24.47
C GLY A 432 -13.56 5.77 -24.79
N HIS A 433 -14.12 6.97 -24.76
CA HIS A 433 -13.39 8.23 -24.92
C HIS A 433 -12.38 8.53 -23.80
N LEU A 434 -12.51 7.88 -22.62
CA LEU A 434 -11.51 8.02 -21.55
C LEU A 434 -10.27 7.16 -21.79
N PHE A 435 -10.32 6.23 -22.74
CA PHE A 435 -9.23 5.30 -23.06
C PHE A 435 -8.73 5.43 -24.50
N ALA A 436 -9.34 6.30 -25.30
CA ALA A 436 -8.92 6.62 -26.67
C ALA A 436 -8.56 8.11 -26.76
N GLU A 437 -7.44 8.44 -27.41
CA GLU A 437 -7.13 9.83 -27.77
C GLU A 437 -8.11 10.33 -28.84
N GLU A 438 -8.33 11.65 -28.95
CA GLU A 438 -8.83 12.25 -30.20
C GLU A 438 -7.72 12.14 -31.30
N GLY A 439 -7.38 10.92 -31.71
CA GLY A 439 -6.22 10.63 -32.55
C GLY A 439 -6.00 9.13 -32.81
N PRO A 440 -4.86 8.73 -33.42
CA PRO A 440 -4.55 7.33 -33.69
C PRO A 440 -3.99 6.54 -32.49
N ASN A 441 -3.74 7.16 -31.32
CA ASN A 441 -3.15 6.48 -30.17
C ASN A 441 -4.20 6.18 -29.09
N GLU A 442 -4.07 5.02 -28.43
CA GLU A 442 -4.91 4.63 -27.29
C GLU A 442 -4.16 4.88 -25.97
N TYR A 443 -4.89 5.30 -24.94
CA TYR A 443 -4.34 5.43 -23.58
C TYR A 443 -4.39 4.08 -22.88
N VAL A 444 -3.24 3.63 -22.38
CA VAL A 444 -3.11 2.32 -21.75
C VAL A 444 -3.11 2.47 -20.23
N VAL A 445 -3.66 1.48 -19.53
CA VAL A 445 -3.57 1.38 -18.07
C VAL A 445 -2.14 1.04 -17.66
N ALA A 446 -1.49 1.96 -16.95
CA ALA A 446 -0.15 1.77 -16.40
C ALA A 446 -0.17 0.96 -15.10
N ASP A 447 -1.09 1.30 -14.19
CA ASP A 447 -1.28 0.64 -12.90
C ASP A 447 -2.71 0.86 -12.38
N TRP A 448 -3.16 0.02 -11.45
CA TRP A 448 -4.49 0.13 -10.87
C TRP A 448 -4.65 -0.57 -9.52
N ALA A 449 -5.56 -0.07 -8.70
CA ALA A 449 -5.85 -0.60 -7.37
C ALA A 449 -7.32 -0.40 -6.98
N HIS A 450 -7.81 -1.23 -6.06
CA HIS A 450 -9.20 -1.20 -5.60
C HIS A 450 -9.29 -0.90 -4.10
N ALA A 451 -10.07 0.13 -3.74
CA ALA A 451 -10.47 0.41 -2.37
C ALA A 451 -11.90 -0.12 -2.16
N SER A 452 -12.10 -0.86 -1.07
CA SER A 452 -13.42 -1.44 -0.75
C SER A 452 -14.25 -0.55 0.16
N VAL A 453 -13.60 0.28 0.97
CA VAL A 453 -14.22 1.13 2.00
C VAL A 453 -13.72 2.56 1.80
N PRO A 454 -14.58 3.59 1.79
CA PRO A 454 -16.00 3.56 2.17
C PRO A 454 -16.95 3.01 1.10
N GLU A 455 -16.58 3.09 -0.17
CA GLU A 455 -17.33 2.54 -1.29
C GLU A 455 -16.36 1.87 -2.27
N SER A 456 -16.86 0.89 -3.02
CA SER A 456 -16.05 0.10 -3.94
C SER A 456 -15.61 0.96 -5.13
N ARG A 457 -14.36 1.42 -5.10
CA ARG A 457 -13.75 2.27 -6.12
C ARG A 457 -12.48 1.65 -6.66
N LEU A 458 -12.35 1.68 -7.97
CA LEU A 458 -11.14 1.35 -8.69
C LEU A 458 -10.43 2.64 -9.07
N TYR A 459 -9.13 2.69 -8.83
CA TYR A 459 -8.24 3.77 -9.26
C TYR A 459 -7.34 3.24 -10.36
N VAL A 460 -7.30 3.94 -11.49
CA VAL A 460 -6.64 3.52 -12.72
C VAL A 460 -5.70 4.64 -13.14
N VAL A 461 -4.41 4.37 -13.15
CA VAL A 461 -3.38 5.29 -13.63
C VAL A 461 -3.13 5.00 -15.10
N ARG A 462 -3.17 6.04 -15.93
CA ARG A 462 -2.88 5.96 -17.38
C ARG A 462 -1.40 6.23 -17.66
N THR A 463 -0.93 5.80 -18.82
CA THR A 463 0.45 6.00 -19.27
C THR A 463 0.86 7.46 -19.47
N ASP A 464 -0.09 8.39 -19.60
CA ASP A 464 0.14 9.84 -19.72
C ASP A 464 0.17 10.56 -18.36
N GLY A 465 0.08 9.81 -17.25
CA GLY A 465 0.15 10.36 -15.90
C GLY A 465 -1.19 10.84 -15.33
N GLN A 466 -2.30 10.73 -16.07
CA GLN A 466 -3.63 11.06 -15.58
C GLN A 466 -4.27 9.87 -14.84
N VAL A 467 -5.25 10.16 -13.96
CA VAL A 467 -5.96 9.14 -13.17
C VAL A 467 -7.43 9.08 -13.57
N LEU A 468 -7.93 7.86 -13.75
CA LEU A 468 -9.34 7.57 -13.85
C LEU A 468 -9.80 6.82 -12.60
N THR A 469 -11.02 7.09 -12.17
CA THR A 469 -11.67 6.34 -11.10
C THR A 469 -12.96 5.72 -11.60
N MET A 470 -13.25 4.50 -11.16
CA MET A 470 -14.50 3.81 -11.45
C MET A 470 -15.15 3.40 -10.13
N THR A 471 -16.35 3.94 -9.87
CA THR A 471 -17.21 3.43 -8.80
C THR A 471 -17.94 2.20 -9.32
N PHE A 472 -17.76 1.07 -8.64
CA PHE A 472 -18.27 -0.23 -9.08
C PHE A 472 -19.11 -0.88 -7.97
N ASP A 473 -20.43 -0.85 -8.15
CA ASP A 473 -21.39 -1.60 -7.33
C ASP A 473 -22.29 -2.45 -8.22
N LYS A 474 -22.00 -3.75 -8.28
CA LYS A 474 -22.77 -4.70 -9.06
C LYS A 474 -24.20 -4.87 -8.55
N SER A 475 -24.44 -4.70 -7.25
CA SER A 475 -25.77 -4.90 -6.65
C SER A 475 -26.74 -3.79 -7.00
N GLN A 476 -26.23 -2.56 -7.12
CA GLN A 476 -26.98 -1.38 -7.56
C GLN A 476 -26.87 -1.14 -9.06
N GLN A 477 -26.15 -1.99 -9.79
CA GLN A 477 -25.84 -1.82 -11.22
C GLN A 477 -25.14 -0.49 -11.54
N VAL A 478 -24.27 -0.03 -10.65
CA VAL A 478 -23.52 1.23 -10.80
C VAL A 478 -22.16 0.95 -11.40
N ILE A 479 -21.91 1.52 -12.58
CA ILE A 479 -20.61 1.63 -13.23
C ILE A 479 -20.45 3.11 -13.60
N ALA A 480 -19.69 3.85 -12.81
CA ALA A 480 -19.50 5.29 -13.00
C ALA A 480 -18.02 5.61 -13.12
N TRP A 481 -17.62 6.10 -14.30
CA TRP A 481 -16.26 6.56 -14.57
C TRP A 481 -16.12 8.05 -14.30
N THR A 482 -14.97 8.46 -13.77
CA THR A 482 -14.59 9.86 -13.54
C THR A 482 -13.11 10.02 -13.85
N HIS A 483 -12.72 11.14 -14.44
CA HIS A 483 -11.31 11.47 -14.70
C HIS A 483 -10.84 12.53 -13.71
N TRP A 484 -9.55 12.51 -13.38
CA TRP A 484 -8.86 13.53 -12.61
C TRP A 484 -7.86 14.20 -13.53
N ASP A 485 -7.97 15.51 -13.69
CA ASP A 485 -6.99 16.34 -14.38
C ASP A 485 -6.07 16.96 -13.32
N THR A 486 -4.80 16.56 -13.34
CA THR A 486 -3.84 16.94 -12.28
C THR A 486 -2.53 17.47 -12.86
N ASP A 487 -1.87 18.37 -12.13
CA ASP A 487 -0.57 18.95 -12.52
C ASP A 487 0.63 18.00 -12.31
N GLY A 488 0.42 16.88 -11.61
CA GLY A 488 1.42 15.83 -11.41
C GLY A 488 1.23 14.62 -12.32
N GLU A 489 2.34 13.93 -12.66
CA GLU A 489 2.30 12.66 -13.39
C GLU A 489 2.18 11.49 -12.40
N TYR A 490 1.01 10.83 -12.37
CA TYR A 490 0.82 9.64 -11.55
C TYR A 490 1.50 8.43 -12.20
N GLU A 491 2.34 7.71 -11.46
CA GLU A 491 3.08 6.55 -11.97
C GLU A 491 2.54 5.22 -11.42
N ARG A 492 2.11 5.18 -10.15
CA ARG A 492 1.68 3.96 -9.44
C ARG A 492 0.56 4.24 -8.46
N VAL A 493 -0.25 3.21 -8.19
CA VAL A 493 -1.31 3.27 -7.18
C VAL A 493 -1.39 1.97 -6.40
N THR A 494 -1.57 2.07 -5.08
CA THR A 494 -1.88 0.92 -4.24
C THR A 494 -2.89 1.29 -3.17
N SER A 495 -3.72 0.32 -2.79
CA SER A 495 -4.67 0.45 -1.70
C SER A 495 -4.25 -0.47 -0.56
N LEU A 496 -4.09 0.10 0.63
CA LEU A 496 -3.89 -0.65 1.86
C LEU A 496 -5.21 -0.76 2.59
N LYS A 497 -5.56 -1.98 2.97
CA LYS A 497 -6.74 -2.20 3.80
C LYS A 497 -6.59 -1.44 5.12
N ARG A 498 -7.71 -0.89 5.60
CA ARG A 498 -7.74 -0.16 6.87
C ARG A 498 -7.09 -0.97 7.99
N SER A 499 -6.29 -0.30 8.82
CA SER A 499 -5.84 -0.85 10.11
C SER A 499 -7.06 -1.04 11.04
N VAL A 500 -6.90 -1.75 12.15
CA VAL A 500 -7.98 -1.96 13.15
C VAL A 500 -8.55 -0.62 13.65
N SER A 501 -7.72 0.43 13.72
CA SER A 501 -8.11 1.80 14.07
C SER A 501 -8.51 2.68 12.88
N GLY A 502 -8.30 2.21 11.65
CA GLY A 502 -8.57 2.98 10.43
C GLY A 502 -10.05 2.95 10.05
N VAL A 503 -10.58 4.10 9.65
CA VAL A 503 -11.99 4.23 9.25
C VAL A 503 -12.22 3.75 7.80
N GLU A 504 -11.22 3.90 6.92
CA GLU A 504 -11.29 3.68 5.47
C GLU A 504 -10.00 3.04 4.93
N ASP A 505 -10.07 2.45 3.73
CA ASP A 505 -8.89 1.92 3.04
C ASP A 505 -7.99 3.08 2.60
N GLY A 506 -6.69 3.00 2.89
CA GLY A 506 -5.72 4.03 2.53
C GLY A 506 -5.26 3.86 1.09
N VAL A 507 -5.56 4.82 0.22
CA VAL A 507 -5.07 4.83 -1.17
C VAL A 507 -3.81 5.68 -1.24
N TYR A 508 -2.76 5.10 -1.82
CA TYR A 508 -1.45 5.71 -1.97
C TYR A 508 -1.10 5.78 -3.46
N PHE A 509 -0.54 6.92 -3.85
CA PHE A 509 -0.03 7.17 -5.19
C PHE A 509 1.46 7.46 -5.15
N VAL A 510 2.17 7.05 -6.19
CA VAL A 510 3.50 7.59 -6.50
C VAL A 510 3.30 8.64 -7.58
N VAL A 511 3.56 9.90 -7.23
CA VAL A 511 3.36 11.06 -8.11
C VAL A 511 4.71 11.67 -8.42
N LYS A 512 4.99 11.82 -9.71
CA LYS A 512 6.17 12.51 -10.22
C LYS A 512 5.81 13.97 -10.45
N ARG A 513 6.53 14.87 -9.78
CA ARG A 513 6.34 16.32 -9.87
C ARG A 513 7.64 17.00 -10.28
N SER A 514 7.51 18.16 -10.91
CA SER A 514 8.63 19.03 -11.24
C SER A 514 8.59 20.24 -10.31
N ILE A 515 9.54 20.33 -9.39
CA ILE A 515 9.61 21.41 -8.39
C ILE A 515 10.76 22.36 -8.69
N ALA A 516 10.67 23.62 -8.31
CA ALA A 516 11.81 24.54 -8.39
C ALA A 516 12.96 24.07 -7.49
N VAL A 517 14.21 24.10 -8.00
CA VAL A 517 15.39 23.70 -7.20
C VAL A 517 15.72 24.66 -6.05
N ALA A 518 15.20 25.88 -6.12
CA ALA A 518 15.37 26.93 -5.14
C ALA A 518 14.27 27.99 -5.33
N PRO A 519 14.01 28.81 -4.31
CA PRO A 519 13.02 29.88 -4.39
C PRO A 519 13.24 30.83 -5.58
N GLY A 520 12.19 31.04 -6.38
CA GLY A 520 12.21 31.89 -7.57
C GLY A 520 13.05 31.37 -8.75
N SER A 521 13.51 30.11 -8.70
CA SER A 521 14.28 29.49 -9.79
C SER A 521 13.37 28.96 -10.91
N SER A 522 13.71 29.23 -12.16
CA SER A 522 13.08 28.58 -13.33
C SER A 522 13.65 27.19 -13.62
N ILE A 523 14.65 26.74 -12.86
CA ILE A 523 15.24 25.41 -12.99
C ILE A 523 14.40 24.43 -12.15
N LEU A 524 13.81 23.45 -12.83
CA LEU A 524 12.99 22.41 -12.20
C LEU A 524 13.80 21.13 -11.95
N SER A 525 13.55 20.49 -10.81
CA SER A 525 14.01 19.15 -10.47
C SER A 525 12.82 18.20 -10.41
N THR A 526 12.99 17.00 -10.95
CA THR A 526 11.98 15.94 -10.87
C THR A 526 12.10 15.19 -9.55
N VAL A 527 11.02 15.19 -8.77
CA VAL A 527 10.92 14.47 -7.50
C VAL A 527 9.72 13.52 -7.56
N ARG A 528 9.83 12.38 -6.86
CA ARG A 528 8.72 11.44 -6.68
C ARG A 528 8.24 11.50 -5.25
N TYR A 529 6.95 11.78 -5.08
CA TYR A 529 6.28 11.79 -3.79
C TYR A 529 5.43 10.53 -3.64
N VAL A 530 5.32 10.06 -2.40
CA VAL A 530 4.32 9.06 -2.02
C VAL A 530 3.19 9.83 -1.35
N GLU A 531 2.09 9.98 -2.06
CA GLU A 531 0.94 10.77 -1.62
C GLU A 531 -0.19 9.85 -1.18
N ARG A 532 -0.89 10.22 -0.11
CA ARG A 532 -2.03 9.45 0.42
C ARG A 532 -3.29 10.28 0.21
N LEU A 533 -4.33 9.65 -0.33
CA LEU A 533 -5.64 10.28 -0.45
C LEU A 533 -6.23 10.54 0.94
N ALA A 534 -6.58 11.81 1.22
CA ALA A 534 -7.21 12.20 2.47
C ALA A 534 -8.62 11.62 2.59
N THR A 535 -9.10 11.44 3.82
CA THR A 535 -10.47 10.96 4.04
C THR A 535 -11.47 12.06 3.70
N ARG A 536 -12.60 11.67 3.09
CA ARG A 536 -13.73 12.59 2.89
C ARG A 536 -14.58 12.80 4.15
N LYS A 537 -14.33 12.03 5.21
CA LYS A 537 -15.10 12.09 6.46
C LYS A 537 -14.44 13.05 7.42
N PHE A 538 -15.20 14.03 7.86
CA PHE A 538 -14.78 15.02 8.84
C PHE A 538 -15.90 15.27 9.85
N SER A 539 -15.52 15.64 11.07
CA SER A 539 -16.45 16.08 12.11
C SER A 539 -16.67 17.59 12.05
N ASP A 540 -15.61 18.33 11.73
CA ASP A 540 -15.57 19.79 11.66
C ASP A 540 -15.20 20.25 10.25
N VAL A 541 -15.79 21.35 9.79
CA VAL A 541 -15.45 21.99 8.52
C VAL A 541 -14.01 22.52 8.51
N ARG A 542 -13.43 22.82 9.68
CA ARG A 542 -12.03 23.23 9.83
C ARG A 542 -11.03 22.14 9.45
N ASP A 543 -11.46 20.87 9.49
CA ASP A 543 -10.59 19.70 9.25
C ASP A 543 -10.68 19.17 7.82
N VAL A 544 -11.35 19.88 6.90
CA VAL A 544 -11.54 19.40 5.54
C VAL A 544 -10.25 19.52 4.72
N HIS A 545 -9.89 18.46 3.99
CA HIS A 545 -8.66 18.41 3.21
C HIS A 545 -8.96 18.13 1.74
N PHE A 546 -9.33 19.19 1.00
CA PHE A 546 -9.66 19.14 -0.43
C PHE A 546 -8.65 19.96 -1.23
N VAL A 547 -7.39 19.54 -1.17
CA VAL A 547 -6.25 20.10 -1.91
C VAL A 547 -5.40 18.96 -2.46
N ASP A 548 -4.69 19.21 -3.55
CA ASP A 548 -3.67 18.30 -4.09
C ASP A 548 -2.29 18.63 -3.49
N SER A 549 -1.42 17.63 -3.29
CA SER A 549 -0.09 17.81 -2.69
C SER A 549 -0.12 18.58 -1.35
N GLY A 550 -1.18 18.36 -0.57
CA GLY A 550 -1.51 19.20 0.58
C GLY A 550 -0.71 18.92 1.85
N LEU A 551 -0.55 19.98 2.65
CA LEU A 551 -0.04 19.93 4.01
C LEU A 551 -1.14 20.39 4.99
N VAL A 552 -1.20 19.74 6.14
CA VAL A 552 -2.02 20.17 7.28
C VAL A 552 -1.09 20.81 8.30
N LEU A 553 -1.33 22.09 8.59
CA LEU A 553 -0.73 22.83 9.68
C LEU A 553 -1.77 22.89 10.80
N ASP A 554 -1.75 21.87 11.64
CA ASP A 554 -2.53 21.78 12.88
C ASP A 554 -1.64 21.15 13.96
N SER A 555 -1.21 21.97 14.91
CA SER A 555 -0.30 21.56 15.99
C SER A 555 -0.94 21.81 17.35
N PRO A 556 -1.98 21.03 17.74
CA PRO A 556 -2.63 21.20 19.02
C PRO A 556 -1.72 20.72 20.15
N THR A 557 -1.65 21.51 21.24
CA THR A 557 -1.10 21.05 22.51
C THR A 557 -2.24 20.76 23.47
N ALA A 558 -2.25 19.55 24.03
CA ALA A 558 -3.29 19.12 24.96
C ALA A 558 -3.28 19.95 26.24
N ILE A 559 -4.45 20.45 26.63
CA ILE A 559 -4.68 21.09 27.93
C ILE A 559 -4.94 19.96 28.93
N THR A 560 -4.20 19.98 30.03
CA THR A 560 -4.30 18.97 31.10
C THR A 560 -4.94 19.53 32.37
N ALA A 561 -5.03 20.85 32.48
CA ALA A 561 -5.77 21.56 33.51
C ALA A 561 -6.07 23.00 33.07
N SER A 562 -7.20 23.54 33.50
CA SER A 562 -7.53 24.97 33.45
C SER A 562 -8.01 25.41 34.84
N THR A 563 -7.54 26.56 35.32
CA THR A 563 -7.90 27.06 36.66
C THR A 563 -9.17 27.90 36.63
N ALA A 564 -10.13 27.58 37.50
CA ALA A 564 -11.26 28.46 37.83
C ALA A 564 -10.80 29.56 38.83
N ALA A 565 -9.92 30.45 38.37
CA ALA A 565 -9.30 31.50 39.17
C ALA A 565 -9.09 32.78 38.31
N ASP A 566 -8.72 33.87 38.98
CA ASP A 566 -8.25 35.09 38.34
C ASP A 566 -6.76 35.28 38.66
N PRO A 567 -5.84 35.08 37.69
CA PRO A 567 -6.07 34.79 36.27
C PRO A 567 -6.40 33.32 35.97
N VAL A 568 -6.99 33.09 34.79
CA VAL A 568 -7.06 31.75 34.19
C VAL A 568 -5.68 31.31 33.74
N VAL A 569 -5.23 30.16 34.24
CA VAL A 569 -3.99 29.48 33.85
C VAL A 569 -4.35 28.18 33.15
N LEU A 570 -3.90 28.03 31.90
CA LEU A 570 -3.96 26.79 31.14
C LEU A 570 -2.65 26.02 31.33
N THR A 571 -2.75 24.73 31.65
CA THR A 571 -1.61 23.82 31.76
C THR A 571 -1.52 22.98 30.49
N ALA A 572 -0.53 23.26 29.65
CA ALA A 572 -0.26 22.59 28.38
C ALA A 572 1.25 22.35 28.27
N ALA A 573 1.68 21.10 28.47
CA ALA A 573 3.10 20.80 28.58
C ALA A 573 3.84 21.01 27.25
N SER A 574 4.98 21.70 27.28
CA SER A 574 5.85 21.94 26.12
C SER A 574 5.12 22.54 24.90
N HIS A 575 4.23 23.51 25.12
CA HIS A 575 3.35 24.06 24.07
C HIS A 575 4.06 24.88 22.98
N GLY A 576 5.29 25.36 23.21
CA GLY A 576 6.04 26.17 22.23
C GLY A 576 5.55 27.61 22.00
N ILE A 577 4.34 27.95 22.45
CA ILE A 577 3.74 29.30 22.49
C ILE A 577 4.62 30.30 23.28
N SER A 578 4.65 31.55 22.85
CA SER A 578 5.33 32.69 23.48
C SER A 578 4.33 33.76 23.98
N ASN A 579 4.81 34.71 24.78
CA ASN A 579 4.01 35.87 25.16
C ASN A 579 3.62 36.68 23.92
N ASP A 580 2.40 37.24 23.94
CA ASP A 580 1.76 38.00 22.87
C ASP A 580 1.28 37.19 21.66
N ASP A 581 1.48 35.86 21.65
CA ASP A 581 0.95 34.99 20.60
C ASP A 581 -0.57 34.85 20.71
N LEU A 582 -1.24 34.75 19.55
CA LEU A 582 -2.67 34.45 19.50
C LEU A 582 -2.88 32.95 19.66
N VAL A 583 -3.83 32.57 20.49
CA VAL A 583 -4.12 31.17 20.80
C VAL A 583 -5.61 30.87 20.73
N ASP A 584 -5.96 29.74 20.11
CA ASP A 584 -7.32 29.22 20.11
C ASP A 584 -7.45 28.11 21.14
N VAL A 585 -8.48 28.20 21.98
CA VAL A 585 -8.77 27.23 23.04
C VAL A 585 -10.06 26.50 22.71
N GLU A 586 -10.01 25.17 22.71
CA GLU A 586 -11.13 24.35 22.26
C GLU A 586 -11.21 23.02 22.99
N GLY A 587 -12.44 22.48 23.08
CA GLY A 587 -12.68 21.10 23.49
C GLY A 587 -12.42 20.80 24.96
N ILE A 588 -12.34 21.81 25.83
CA ILE A 588 -12.28 21.61 27.28
C ILE A 588 -13.64 21.10 27.75
N VAL A 589 -13.63 19.98 28.50
CA VAL A 589 -14.82 19.46 29.17
C VAL A 589 -14.85 19.98 30.60
N TRP A 590 -15.97 20.59 30.97
CA TRP A 590 -16.22 21.19 32.27
C TRP A 590 -17.31 20.41 33.01
N THR A 591 -17.43 20.61 34.33
CA THR A 591 -18.57 20.07 35.07
C THR A 591 -19.84 20.85 34.73
N SER A 592 -20.77 20.24 33.99
CA SER A 592 -22.03 20.89 33.62
C SER A 592 -22.84 21.34 34.85
N SER A 593 -23.15 22.63 34.93
CA SER A 593 -24.06 23.20 35.92
C SER A 593 -25.47 23.38 35.31
N PHE A 594 -26.50 22.95 36.04
CA PHE A 594 -27.90 23.03 35.60
C PHE A 594 -28.73 23.88 36.56
N ASP A 595 -29.70 24.64 36.04
CA ASP A 595 -30.74 25.26 36.85
C ASP A 595 -31.69 24.21 37.44
N GLU A 596 -32.58 24.67 38.32
CA GLU A 596 -33.67 23.87 38.91
C GLU A 596 -34.65 23.29 37.87
N HIS A 597 -34.58 23.74 36.61
CA HIS A 597 -35.41 23.27 35.49
C HIS A 597 -34.64 22.34 34.53
N GLY A 598 -33.37 22.02 34.83
CA GLY A 598 -32.53 21.14 34.01
C GLY A 598 -31.95 21.80 32.76
N ASN A 599 -32.00 23.12 32.63
CA ASN A 599 -31.29 23.84 31.58
C ASN A 599 -29.85 24.08 32.03
N GLU A 600 -28.90 23.90 31.11
CA GLU A 600 -27.51 24.27 31.35
C GLU A 600 -27.40 25.79 31.58
N THR A 601 -26.81 26.17 32.70
CA THR A 601 -26.90 27.54 33.22
C THR A 601 -25.77 28.47 32.80
N GLN A 602 -24.69 27.96 32.22
CA GLN A 602 -23.54 28.78 31.82
C GLN A 602 -23.13 28.51 30.36
N PRO A 603 -23.11 29.54 29.49
CA PRO A 603 -22.49 29.45 28.18
C PRO A 603 -20.99 29.80 28.18
N ASP A 604 -20.27 29.15 27.25
CA ASP A 604 -18.95 29.42 26.66
C ASP A 604 -17.81 29.88 27.58
N GLN A 605 -17.32 28.95 28.40
CA GLN A 605 -16.28 29.20 29.41
C GLN A 605 -14.90 29.50 28.82
N LEU A 606 -14.54 28.97 27.63
CA LEU A 606 -13.31 29.27 26.87
C LEU A 606 -13.33 28.67 25.44
N ASN A 607 -14.18 27.67 25.20
CA ASN A 607 -14.14 26.88 23.97
C ASN A 607 -14.55 27.69 22.74
N ASP A 608 -13.89 27.41 21.61
CA ASP A 608 -14.12 28.05 20.30
C ASP A 608 -13.91 29.58 20.34
N GLN A 609 -13.02 30.04 21.24
CA GLN A 609 -12.61 31.43 21.37
C GLN A 609 -11.10 31.61 21.21
N ARG A 610 -10.72 32.79 20.71
CA ARG A 610 -9.34 33.23 20.51
C ARG A 610 -8.91 34.18 21.62
N PHE A 611 -7.70 33.98 22.12
CA PHE A 611 -7.08 34.75 23.19
C PHE A 611 -5.66 35.18 22.81
N VAL A 612 -5.06 36.05 23.61
CA VAL A 612 -3.61 36.32 23.58
C VAL A 612 -2.97 35.64 24.79
N ALA A 613 -1.87 34.92 24.56
CA ALA A 613 -1.10 34.25 25.60
C ALA A 613 -0.19 35.25 26.33
N ILE A 614 -0.20 35.19 27.67
CA ILE A 614 0.64 36.00 28.55
C ILE A 614 1.19 35.15 29.70
N ASP A 615 2.20 35.65 30.42
CA ASP A 615 2.88 34.95 31.53
C ASP A 615 3.24 33.49 31.20
N VAL A 616 3.73 33.30 29.97
CA VAL A 616 3.98 31.98 29.39
C VAL A 616 5.24 31.35 30.00
N THR A 617 5.10 30.10 30.46
CA THR A 617 6.20 29.24 30.91
C THR A 617 6.38 28.08 29.92
N THR A 618 7.19 27.07 30.25
CA THR A 618 7.32 25.88 29.39
C THR A 618 6.03 25.03 29.34
N ASP A 619 5.24 25.02 30.42
CA ASP A 619 4.11 24.11 30.60
C ASP A 619 2.78 24.82 30.94
N THR A 620 2.80 26.15 31.09
CA THR A 620 1.62 26.92 31.48
C THR A 620 1.56 28.25 30.76
N LEU A 621 0.36 28.71 30.43
CA LEU A 621 0.11 30.08 29.95
C LEU A 621 -1.11 30.68 30.64
N GLN A 622 -1.13 32.01 30.77
CA GLN A 622 -2.34 32.77 31.07
C GLN A 622 -2.92 33.37 29.79
N ILE A 623 -4.18 33.78 29.83
CA ILE A 623 -4.91 34.30 28.67
C ILE A 623 -5.56 35.66 28.94
N VAL A 624 -5.54 36.53 27.94
CA VAL A 624 -6.26 37.81 27.89
C VAL A 624 -7.13 37.84 26.63
N GLU A 625 -8.19 38.65 26.62
CA GLU A 625 -9.07 38.78 25.46
C GLU A 625 -8.30 39.17 24.18
N GLU A 626 -8.65 38.60 23.03
CA GLU A 626 -8.05 38.98 21.74
C GLU A 626 -8.20 40.48 21.47
N ARG A 627 -9.42 40.99 21.70
CA ARG A 627 -9.79 42.39 21.47
C ARG A 627 -9.26 43.27 22.60
N GLY A 628 -8.44 44.25 22.24
CA GLY A 628 -7.95 45.28 23.15
C GLY A 628 -8.46 46.66 22.78
N SER A 629 -8.61 47.53 23.78
CA SER A 629 -8.84 48.95 23.56
C SER A 629 -7.53 49.64 23.19
N VAL A 630 -7.59 50.56 22.22
CA VAL A 630 -6.39 51.26 21.72
C VAL A 630 -5.89 52.26 22.76
N VAL A 631 -4.61 52.19 23.09
CA VAL A 631 -3.93 53.21 23.91
C VAL A 631 -3.60 54.40 23.02
N ALA A 632 -4.32 55.51 23.22
CA ALA A 632 -4.15 56.76 22.50
C ALA A 632 -3.20 57.76 23.20
N GLY A 633 -2.77 57.44 24.42
CA GLY A 633 -1.77 58.19 25.18
C GLY A 633 -1.53 57.62 26.57
N ALA A 634 -0.38 57.91 27.17
CA ALA A 634 -0.07 57.58 28.56
C ALA A 634 0.76 58.70 29.21
N THR A 635 0.40 59.13 30.43
CA THR A 635 1.08 60.22 31.14
C THR A 635 2.28 59.74 31.94
N THR A 636 3.36 60.50 31.99
CA THR A 636 4.50 60.31 32.91
C THR A 636 4.18 60.85 34.32
N ALA A 637 3.03 60.48 34.86
CA ALA A 637 2.52 60.94 36.16
C ALA A 637 2.49 59.79 37.18
N ASN A 638 2.14 60.10 38.42
CA ASN A 638 1.95 59.13 39.49
C ASN A 638 0.55 59.30 40.11
N PRO A 639 -0.41 58.40 39.83
CA PRO A 639 -0.31 57.23 38.96
C PRO A 639 -0.27 57.56 37.45
N VAL A 640 0.10 56.58 36.62
CA VAL A 640 0.03 56.68 35.15
C VAL A 640 -1.44 56.70 34.71
N VAL A 641 -1.85 57.74 33.98
CA VAL A 641 -3.16 57.81 33.32
C VAL A 641 -3.02 57.42 31.86
N VAL A 642 -3.80 56.43 31.44
CA VAL A 642 -3.92 55.95 30.05
C VAL A 642 -5.16 56.56 29.42
N THR A 643 -4.99 57.15 28.24
CA THR A 643 -6.08 57.61 27.38
C THR A 643 -6.44 56.50 26.42
N SER A 644 -7.68 56.01 26.45
CA SER A 644 -8.17 54.94 25.59
C SER A 644 -9.66 55.15 25.35
N GLN A 645 -10.08 55.45 24.11
CA GLN A 645 -11.45 55.88 23.86
C GLN A 645 -12.45 54.72 23.98
N ALA A 646 -13.57 54.93 24.68
CA ALA A 646 -14.65 53.95 24.85
C ALA A 646 -14.16 52.54 25.25
N HIS A 647 -13.24 52.49 26.20
CA HIS A 647 -12.50 51.26 26.53
C HIS A 647 -13.35 50.19 27.25
N GLY A 648 -14.45 50.58 27.89
CA GLY A 648 -15.39 49.65 28.53
C GLY A 648 -14.88 48.98 29.82
N PHE A 649 -13.69 49.38 30.31
CA PHE A 649 -13.12 48.88 31.56
C PHE A 649 -13.74 49.59 32.77
N SER A 650 -13.89 48.86 33.87
CA SER A 650 -14.33 49.34 35.17
C SER A 650 -13.20 49.30 36.19
N ASP A 651 -13.32 50.09 37.26
CA ASP A 651 -12.40 50.03 38.39
C ASP A 651 -12.31 48.59 38.95
N GLY A 652 -11.08 48.13 39.17
CA GLY A 652 -10.77 46.77 39.61
C GLY A 652 -10.56 45.76 38.47
N ASN A 653 -10.82 46.11 37.21
CA ASN A 653 -10.41 45.26 36.08
C ASN A 653 -8.89 45.19 35.98
N VAL A 654 -8.36 44.03 35.59
CA VAL A 654 -6.93 43.88 35.31
C VAL A 654 -6.72 43.86 33.80
N VAL A 655 -5.86 44.76 33.31
CA VAL A 655 -5.57 44.91 31.89
C VAL A 655 -4.11 44.58 31.59
N TYR A 656 -3.87 43.87 30.50
CA TYR A 656 -2.56 43.63 29.95
C TYR A 656 -2.25 44.66 28.86
N ILE A 657 -1.11 45.35 28.97
CA ILE A 657 -0.69 46.36 27.99
C ILE A 657 0.44 45.79 27.13
N SER A 658 0.30 45.89 25.81
CA SER A 658 1.37 45.55 24.86
C SER A 658 1.38 46.49 23.65
N GLY A 659 2.52 46.53 22.94
CA GLY A 659 2.69 47.31 21.70
C GLY A 659 2.80 48.83 21.84
N VAL A 660 3.03 49.35 23.06
CA VAL A 660 3.27 50.78 23.30
C VAL A 660 4.68 51.18 22.85
N ALA A 661 4.79 52.21 22.01
CA ALA A 661 6.06 52.81 21.63
C ALA A 661 6.40 54.04 22.50
N GLY A 662 7.69 54.27 22.76
CA GLY A 662 8.18 55.36 23.61
C GLY A 662 8.13 55.04 25.09
N MET A 663 6.95 54.71 25.62
CA MET A 663 6.76 54.26 27.02
C MET A 663 6.79 52.72 27.08
N THR A 664 7.90 52.11 26.68
CA THR A 664 8.02 50.64 26.55
C THR A 664 7.97 49.90 27.88
N ASP A 665 8.17 50.60 29.00
CA ASP A 665 8.08 50.06 30.36
C ASP A 665 6.68 49.51 30.70
N LEU A 666 5.65 49.92 29.94
CA LEU A 666 4.29 49.41 30.10
C LEU A 666 4.03 48.07 29.40
N ASN A 667 4.90 47.64 28.48
CA ASN A 667 4.65 46.44 27.69
C ASN A 667 4.96 45.17 28.47
N GLY A 668 4.14 44.13 28.26
CA GLY A 668 4.41 42.79 28.80
C GLY A 668 4.05 42.64 30.28
N SER A 669 3.21 43.52 30.80
CA SER A 669 2.76 43.52 32.21
C SER A 669 1.25 43.72 32.32
N THR A 670 0.68 43.21 33.42
CA THR A 670 -0.72 43.42 33.79
C THR A 670 -0.84 44.52 34.86
N TYR A 671 -1.91 45.30 34.79
CA TYR A 671 -2.16 46.45 35.65
C TYR A 671 -3.62 46.48 36.11
N THR A 672 -3.86 46.85 37.36
CA THR A 672 -5.23 47.08 37.86
C THR A 672 -5.70 48.46 37.46
N VAL A 673 -6.92 48.53 36.91
CA VAL A 673 -7.60 49.75 36.50
C VAL A 673 -8.18 50.46 37.72
N ALA A 674 -7.90 51.76 37.84
CA ALA A 674 -8.51 52.65 38.83
C ALA A 674 -8.92 53.98 38.17
N GLY A 675 -9.87 54.70 38.76
CA GLY A 675 -10.30 56.00 38.25
C GLY A 675 -10.85 55.97 36.81
N ALA A 676 -11.43 54.83 36.39
CA ALA A 676 -11.95 54.63 35.04
C ALA A 676 -13.09 55.62 34.71
N THR A 677 -12.96 56.25 33.55
CA THR A 677 -14.02 57.03 32.90
C THR A 677 -14.39 56.35 31.58
N ASP A 678 -15.14 57.00 30.69
CA ASP A 678 -15.44 56.41 29.37
C ASP A 678 -14.19 56.35 28.45
N ASP A 679 -13.24 57.28 28.63
CA ASP A 679 -12.12 57.50 27.69
C ASP A 679 -10.73 57.49 28.33
N THR A 680 -10.63 57.33 29.66
CA THR A 680 -9.35 57.30 30.39
C THR A 680 -9.44 56.41 31.62
N PHE A 681 -8.33 55.79 31.99
CA PHE A 681 -8.17 55.07 33.25
C PHE A 681 -6.77 55.22 33.82
N GLU A 682 -6.63 55.11 35.14
CA GLU A 682 -5.35 55.12 35.85
C GLU A 682 -4.86 53.69 36.09
N LEU A 683 -3.54 53.50 36.05
CA LEU A 683 -2.89 52.25 36.43
C LEU A 683 -2.58 52.30 37.94
N GLU A 684 -3.29 51.51 38.73
CA GLU A 684 -3.15 51.49 40.20
C GLU A 684 -1.70 51.14 40.59
N ASP A 685 -1.14 51.91 41.54
CA ASP A 685 0.21 51.75 42.08
C ASP A 685 1.37 51.84 41.05
N VAL A 686 1.14 52.40 39.85
CA VAL A 686 2.19 52.60 38.83
C VAL A 686 2.67 54.05 38.78
N ASN A 687 3.93 54.29 39.16
CA ASN A 687 4.58 55.59 39.02
C ASN A 687 5.31 55.74 37.66
N GLY A 688 4.79 56.58 36.78
CA GLY A 688 5.35 56.87 35.45
C GLY A 688 6.36 58.02 35.39
N GLU A 689 6.72 58.65 36.51
CA GLU A 689 7.67 59.79 36.54
C GLU A 689 9.07 59.43 36.01
N GLY A 690 9.40 58.14 35.95
CA GLY A 690 10.65 57.61 35.40
C GLY A 690 10.55 56.96 34.01
N PHE A 691 9.35 56.87 33.42
CA PHE A 691 9.15 56.19 32.14
C PHE A 691 9.45 57.10 30.94
N GLY A 692 9.76 56.47 29.80
CA GLY A 692 9.82 57.19 28.52
C GLY A 692 8.46 57.82 28.18
N ALA A 693 8.46 58.95 27.47
CA ALA A 693 7.21 59.54 27.00
C ALA A 693 6.55 58.62 25.96
N TRP A 694 5.23 58.42 26.06
CA TRP A 694 4.47 57.71 25.04
C TRP A 694 4.60 58.42 23.69
N THR A 695 4.83 57.65 22.62
CA THR A 695 4.97 58.21 21.26
C THR A 695 3.90 57.72 20.29
N ALA A 696 3.54 56.44 20.32
CA ALA A 696 2.49 55.86 19.48
C ALA A 696 2.08 54.46 19.97
N GLY A 697 0.90 54.00 19.52
CA GLY A 697 0.47 52.62 19.64
C GLY A 697 0.12 52.16 21.06
N GLY A 698 -0.13 50.86 21.18
CA GLY A 698 -0.52 50.20 22.40
C GLY A 698 -1.94 49.64 22.36
N LEU A 699 -2.13 48.47 22.94
CA LEU A 699 -3.42 47.85 23.19
C LEU A 699 -3.50 47.47 24.66
N ALA A 700 -4.60 47.84 25.31
CA ALA A 700 -4.97 47.37 26.63
C ALA A 700 -6.02 46.26 26.46
N ARG A 701 -5.70 45.03 26.89
CA ARG A 701 -6.58 43.86 26.81
C ARG A 701 -7.05 43.44 28.19
N LEU A 702 -8.32 43.08 28.31
CA LEU A 702 -8.85 42.62 29.58
C LEU A 702 -8.31 41.22 29.88
N ARG A 703 -7.86 41.01 31.12
CA ARG A 703 -7.49 39.69 31.63
C ARG A 703 -8.73 38.83 31.81
N VAL A 704 -8.65 37.57 31.41
CA VAL A 704 -9.78 36.63 31.55
C VAL A 704 -9.88 36.20 33.01
N ASP A 705 -11.01 36.53 33.65
CA ASP A 705 -11.36 36.11 35.01
C ASP A 705 -12.18 34.82 34.98
N GLY A 706 -11.56 33.71 35.40
CA GLY A 706 -12.21 32.40 35.47
C GLY A 706 -12.78 32.05 36.84
N THR A 707 -12.87 32.97 37.79
CA THR A 707 -13.43 32.68 39.13
C THR A 707 -14.88 32.22 39.09
N SER A 708 -15.60 32.56 38.01
CA SER A 708 -16.97 32.13 37.75
C SER A 708 -17.08 30.84 36.94
N TYR A 709 -15.96 30.27 36.48
CA TYR A 709 -15.94 29.08 35.63
C TYR A 709 -16.11 27.81 36.46
N ASP A 710 -16.71 26.79 35.85
CA ASP A 710 -16.81 25.47 36.44
C ASP A 710 -15.43 24.78 36.51
N ALA A 711 -15.34 23.68 37.26
CA ALA A 711 -14.08 22.96 37.39
C ALA A 711 -13.77 22.19 36.10
N TYR A 712 -12.51 22.26 35.66
CA TYR A 712 -11.98 21.44 34.57
C TYR A 712 -12.16 19.95 34.88
N VAL A 713 -12.64 19.18 33.89
CA VAL A 713 -12.82 17.72 34.00
C VAL A 713 -11.79 16.97 33.16
N SER A 714 -11.78 17.21 31.84
CA SER A 714 -10.93 16.49 30.89
C SER A 714 -10.81 17.23 29.57
N ASP A 715 -9.94 16.70 28.70
CA ASP A 715 -9.74 17.13 27.31
C ASP A 715 -9.28 18.59 27.21
N GLY A 716 -9.46 19.20 26.05
CA GLY A 716 -8.99 20.55 25.75
C GLY A 716 -7.71 20.56 24.94
N ASN A 717 -7.63 21.49 24.00
CA ASN A 717 -6.44 21.78 23.22
C ASN A 717 -6.24 23.29 23.13
N VAL A 718 -4.98 23.71 23.16
CA VAL A 718 -4.55 25.06 22.79
C VAL A 718 -3.76 24.98 21.50
N ARG A 719 -4.02 25.91 20.58
CA ARG A 719 -3.31 26.04 19.30
C ARG A 719 -2.81 27.45 19.14
N GLU A 720 -1.59 27.60 18.65
CA GLU A 720 -1.08 28.91 18.22
C GLU A 720 -1.71 29.29 16.87
N ALA A 721 -2.21 30.52 16.75
CA ALA A 721 -2.71 31.07 15.51
C ALA A 721 -1.62 31.90 14.82
N VAL A 722 -1.18 31.44 13.65
CA VAL A 722 -0.03 32.01 12.93
C VAL A 722 -0.45 32.75 11.66
N THR A 723 0.37 33.71 11.24
CA THR A 723 0.20 34.43 9.96
C THR A 723 1.17 33.98 8.88
N VAL A 724 2.27 33.31 9.24
CA VAL A 724 3.27 32.80 8.31
C VAL A 724 3.24 31.28 8.35
N LEU A 725 2.87 30.69 7.24
CA LEU A 725 2.79 29.25 7.01
C LEU A 725 4.12 28.79 6.42
N THR A 726 4.74 27.75 6.98
CA THR A 726 6.06 27.22 6.55
C THR A 726 5.99 25.70 6.33
N GLY A 727 7.08 25.09 5.85
CA GLY A 727 7.16 23.62 5.63
C GLY A 727 6.54 23.14 4.32
N ILE A 728 6.36 24.05 3.36
CA ILE A 728 5.76 23.80 2.03
C ILE A 728 6.78 23.97 0.91
N GLU A 729 8.03 23.61 1.15
CA GLU A 729 9.12 23.71 0.17
C GLU A 729 8.85 22.88 -1.10
N HIS A 730 8.00 21.85 -1.00
CA HIS A 730 7.59 21.02 -2.14
C HIS A 730 6.63 21.73 -3.11
N LEU A 731 6.10 22.89 -2.74
CA LEU A 731 5.17 23.71 -3.52
C LEU A 731 5.80 25.05 -3.96
N GLU A 732 7.12 25.17 -3.89
CA GLU A 732 7.83 26.42 -4.19
C GLU A 732 7.48 26.97 -5.58
N GLY A 733 7.02 28.22 -5.63
CA GLY A 733 6.64 28.92 -6.87
C GLY A 733 5.21 28.66 -7.35
N GLU A 734 4.48 27.74 -6.71
CA GLU A 734 3.09 27.42 -7.06
C GLU A 734 2.09 28.30 -6.29
N ASP A 735 0.92 28.55 -6.89
CA ASP A 735 -0.20 29.20 -6.23
C ASP A 735 -1.01 28.16 -5.44
N VAL A 736 -1.16 28.37 -4.12
CA VAL A 736 -1.82 27.39 -3.26
C VAL A 736 -3.25 27.81 -2.89
N ALA A 737 -4.13 26.83 -2.88
CA ALA A 737 -5.44 26.94 -2.24
C ALA A 737 -5.28 26.74 -0.73
N ILE A 738 -5.84 27.66 0.05
CA ILE A 738 -5.69 27.68 1.51
C ILE A 738 -7.08 27.68 2.14
N LEU A 739 -7.31 26.75 3.05
CA LEU A 739 -8.41 26.76 3.99
C LEU A 739 -7.86 27.13 5.37
N ALA A 740 -8.29 28.27 5.89
CA ALA A 740 -7.86 28.80 7.20
C ALA A 740 -9.08 28.85 8.13
N ASP A 741 -9.01 28.15 9.26
CA ASP A 741 -10.09 28.05 10.27
C ASP A 741 -11.47 27.78 9.64
N GLY A 742 -11.53 26.88 8.64
CA GLY A 742 -12.78 26.48 7.97
C GLY A 742 -13.31 27.46 6.92
N SER A 743 -12.55 28.50 6.60
CA SER A 743 -12.87 29.47 5.54
C SER A 743 -11.82 29.44 4.42
N PRO A 744 -12.24 29.26 3.16
CA PRO A 744 -11.31 29.30 2.04
C PRO A 744 -10.84 30.74 1.80
N LEU A 745 -9.54 30.93 1.63
CA LEU A 745 -8.95 32.21 1.23
C LEU A 745 -8.98 32.34 -0.29
N PRO A 746 -9.26 33.54 -0.84
CA PRO A 746 -9.15 33.77 -2.28
C PRO A 746 -7.68 33.67 -2.70
N SER A 747 -7.44 33.16 -3.91
CA SER A 747 -6.10 33.19 -4.50
C SER A 747 -5.69 34.64 -4.78
N VAL A 748 -4.43 34.96 -4.48
CA VAL A 748 -3.82 36.27 -4.67
C VAL A 748 -2.49 36.08 -5.39
N PRO A 749 -2.43 36.34 -6.71
CA PRO A 749 -1.20 36.24 -7.47
C PRO A 749 -0.12 37.17 -6.94
N LEU A 750 1.15 36.78 -7.10
CA LEU A 750 2.31 37.55 -6.62
C LEU A 750 2.31 39.01 -7.13
N ALA A 751 1.83 39.25 -8.35
CA ALA A 751 1.77 40.58 -8.97
C ALA A 751 0.73 41.52 -8.33
N GLU A 752 -0.27 40.98 -7.64
CA GLU A 752 -1.38 41.72 -7.01
C GLU A 752 -1.22 41.81 -5.48
N ALA A 753 -0.17 41.22 -4.94
CA ALA A 753 0.09 41.16 -3.51
C ALA A 753 0.36 42.56 -2.93
N THR A 754 -0.29 42.85 -1.80
CA THR A 754 -0.09 44.08 -1.01
C THR A 754 0.05 43.72 0.47
N ALA A 755 0.56 44.64 1.30
CA ALA A 755 0.66 44.40 2.74
C ALA A 755 -0.70 44.04 3.41
N SER A 756 -1.81 44.51 2.82
CA SER A 756 -3.18 44.23 3.27
C SER A 756 -3.84 43.00 2.63
N ASN A 757 -3.22 42.42 1.60
CA ASN A 757 -3.70 41.24 0.88
C ASN A 757 -2.48 40.45 0.38
N PRO A 758 -1.89 39.60 1.23
CA PRO A 758 -0.64 38.89 0.93
C PRO A 758 -0.83 37.84 -0.18
N THR A 759 0.27 37.49 -0.84
CA THR A 759 0.32 36.49 -1.92
C THR A 759 0.00 35.09 -1.40
N THR A 760 -0.70 34.30 -2.21
CA THR A 760 -0.89 32.85 -1.99
C THR A 760 0.14 32.01 -2.74
N VAL A 761 1.02 32.62 -3.52
CA VAL A 761 2.17 31.95 -4.14
C VAL A 761 3.25 31.65 -3.10
N VAL A 762 3.75 30.41 -3.08
CA VAL A 762 4.81 29.98 -2.16
C VAL A 762 6.14 30.64 -2.53
N VAL A 763 6.75 31.30 -1.53
CA VAL A 763 8.06 31.95 -1.65
C VAL A 763 8.93 31.54 -0.47
N ASN A 764 10.09 30.95 -0.74
CA ASN A 764 11.02 30.43 0.27
C ASN A 764 10.36 29.42 1.24
N GLY A 765 9.54 28.51 0.70
CA GLY A 765 8.85 27.49 1.47
C GLY A 765 7.79 28.06 2.42
N SER A 766 7.32 29.28 2.17
CA SER A 766 6.36 29.96 3.04
C SER A 766 5.29 30.76 2.30
N VAL A 767 4.15 30.94 2.96
CA VAL A 767 3.05 31.82 2.54
C VAL A 767 2.57 32.63 3.74
N THR A 768 2.24 33.91 3.53
CA THR A 768 1.67 34.75 4.59
C THR A 768 0.17 34.92 4.37
N ILE A 769 -0.62 34.78 5.42
CA ILE A 769 -2.07 35.02 5.42
C ILE A 769 -2.40 36.30 6.19
N ARG A 770 -3.48 36.97 5.79
CA ARG A 770 -3.89 38.26 6.37
C ARG A 770 -4.41 38.10 7.81
N THR A 771 -5.23 37.10 8.03
CA THR A 771 -5.86 36.82 9.32
C THR A 771 -5.12 35.64 9.94
N PRO A 772 -4.62 35.74 11.17
CA PRO A 772 -4.03 34.61 11.89
C PRO A 772 -4.99 33.43 11.90
N ALA A 773 -4.47 32.22 11.72
CA ALA A 773 -5.27 31.01 11.75
C ALA A 773 -4.54 29.90 12.52
N SER A 774 -5.29 29.08 13.24
CA SER A 774 -4.74 28.00 14.07
C SER A 774 -4.83 26.64 13.40
N ARG A 775 -5.82 26.45 12.51
CA ARG A 775 -5.97 25.24 11.69
C ARG A 775 -5.92 25.63 10.22
N VAL A 776 -4.87 25.19 9.54
CA VAL A 776 -4.66 25.53 8.13
C VAL A 776 -4.41 24.29 7.29
N HIS A 777 -5.21 24.13 6.25
CA HIS A 777 -5.03 23.10 5.24
C HIS A 777 -4.68 23.81 3.93
N LEU A 778 -3.53 23.50 3.34
CA LEU A 778 -3.08 24.14 2.12
C LEU A 778 -2.45 23.15 1.14
N GLY A 779 -2.53 23.47 -0.15
CA GLY A 779 -1.96 22.67 -1.23
C GLY A 779 -2.32 23.26 -2.59
N LEU A 780 -2.08 22.51 -3.66
CA LEU A 780 -2.54 22.90 -5.00
C LEU A 780 -4.06 22.82 -5.07
N GLY A 781 -4.68 23.88 -5.58
CA GLY A 781 -6.13 23.90 -5.82
C GLY A 781 -6.48 23.04 -7.02
N TYR A 782 -7.62 22.36 -6.96
CA TYR A 782 -8.21 21.69 -8.12
C TYR A 782 -9.67 22.12 -8.29
N VAL A 783 -10.16 22.05 -9.53
CA VAL A 783 -11.53 22.40 -9.87
C VAL A 783 -12.32 21.13 -10.09
N SER A 784 -13.47 21.00 -9.42
CA SER A 784 -14.39 19.87 -9.62
C SER A 784 -15.58 20.32 -10.46
N ASP A 785 -15.66 19.80 -11.69
CA ASP A 785 -16.75 20.07 -12.63
C ASP A 785 -17.72 18.88 -12.70
N LEU A 786 -19.02 19.20 -12.77
CA LEU A 786 -20.10 18.23 -12.96
C LEU A 786 -21.07 18.77 -14.01
N GLU A 787 -21.24 18.01 -15.08
CA GLU A 787 -22.21 18.31 -16.14
C GLU A 787 -23.26 17.19 -16.22
N THR A 788 -24.55 17.56 -16.27
CA THR A 788 -25.61 16.56 -16.46
C THR A 788 -25.70 16.12 -17.91
N LEU A 789 -26.11 14.87 -18.14
CA LEU A 789 -26.52 14.42 -19.48
C LEU A 789 -27.68 15.26 -20.03
N ASN A 790 -27.89 15.21 -21.35
CA ASN A 790 -29.06 15.82 -21.96
C ASN A 790 -30.34 15.29 -21.31
N ILE A 791 -31.19 16.19 -20.83
CA ILE A 791 -32.44 15.81 -20.18
C ILE A 791 -33.46 15.49 -21.26
N GLU A 792 -33.82 14.21 -21.41
CA GLU A 792 -34.94 13.78 -22.26
C GLU A 792 -36.23 13.74 -21.41
N ALA A 793 -37.11 14.73 -21.57
CA ALA A 793 -38.37 14.81 -20.84
C ALA A 793 -39.55 14.26 -21.67
N GLY A 794 -40.10 13.09 -21.28
CA GLY A 794 -41.40 12.59 -21.76
C GLY A 794 -41.37 11.20 -22.42
N GLN A 795 -42.56 10.64 -22.71
CA GLN A 795 -42.75 9.35 -23.41
C GLN A 795 -42.41 9.40 -24.92
N ALA A 796 -42.02 10.57 -25.44
CA ALA A 796 -41.61 10.79 -26.83
C ALA A 796 -40.28 11.54 -26.86
N THR A 797 -39.45 11.28 -27.88
CA THR A 797 -38.16 11.95 -28.06
C THR A 797 -38.33 13.46 -28.20
N ILE A 798 -37.53 14.25 -27.46
CA ILE A 798 -37.49 15.72 -27.60
C ILE A 798 -36.38 16.16 -28.55
N GLN A 799 -35.74 15.21 -29.26
CA GLN A 799 -34.68 15.46 -30.22
C GLN A 799 -35.18 16.40 -31.33
N GLY A 800 -34.72 17.66 -31.31
CA GLY A 800 -35.09 18.71 -32.27
C GLY A 800 -35.88 19.88 -31.69
N LYS A 801 -36.31 19.82 -30.41
CA LYS A 801 -36.91 20.94 -29.68
C LYS A 801 -35.85 21.74 -28.92
N LEU A 802 -36.14 22.99 -28.59
CA LEU A 802 -35.28 23.79 -27.70
C LEU A 802 -35.80 23.64 -26.27
N GLY A 803 -34.88 23.40 -25.35
CA GLY A 803 -35.12 23.36 -23.92
C GLY A 803 -34.57 24.62 -23.27
N LYS A 804 -35.25 25.11 -22.24
CA LYS A 804 -34.79 26.20 -21.39
C LYS A 804 -34.89 25.77 -19.94
N ILE A 805 -33.79 25.94 -19.21
CA ILE A 805 -33.76 25.75 -17.76
C ILE A 805 -33.61 27.13 -17.14
N SER A 806 -34.64 27.56 -16.39
CA SER A 806 -34.63 28.86 -15.71
C SER A 806 -34.26 28.74 -14.23
N GLU A 807 -34.46 27.55 -13.66
CA GLU A 807 -34.32 27.31 -12.24
C GLU A 807 -33.90 25.86 -11.98
N VAL A 808 -33.04 25.66 -10.99
CA VAL A 808 -32.60 24.33 -10.56
C VAL A 808 -32.73 24.23 -9.05
N VAL A 809 -33.34 23.13 -8.60
CA VAL A 809 -33.37 22.72 -7.20
C VAL A 809 -32.31 21.63 -7.02
N THR A 810 -31.36 21.86 -6.12
CA THR A 810 -30.29 20.91 -5.83
C THR A 810 -30.37 20.49 -4.37
N ARG A 811 -30.37 19.18 -4.11
CA ARG A 811 -30.32 18.64 -2.75
C ARG A 811 -28.86 18.42 -2.34
N PHE A 812 -28.45 19.10 -1.29
CA PHE A 812 -27.09 19.02 -0.73
C PHE A 812 -27.08 18.27 0.60
N TYR A 813 -25.95 17.64 0.90
CA TYR A 813 -25.66 17.05 2.20
C TYR A 813 -24.29 17.52 2.68
N LYS A 814 -24.22 18.14 3.87
CA LYS A 814 -22.98 18.66 4.47
C LYS A 814 -22.03 19.34 3.47
N SER A 815 -22.55 20.30 2.70
CA SER A 815 -21.82 20.90 1.58
C SER A 815 -21.67 22.42 1.70
N ARG A 816 -20.58 22.95 1.15
CA ARG A 816 -20.50 24.36 0.73
C ARG A 816 -21.01 24.49 -0.69
N LEU A 817 -21.66 25.60 -1.00
CA LEU A 817 -22.43 25.70 -2.23
C LEU A 817 -21.53 25.99 -3.44
N PRO A 818 -21.61 25.20 -4.54
CA PRO A 818 -20.81 25.41 -5.75
C PRO A 818 -21.34 26.58 -6.59
N LEU A 819 -20.66 26.88 -7.70
CA LEU A 819 -21.22 27.67 -8.79
C LEU A 819 -22.16 26.79 -9.64
N VAL A 820 -23.20 27.38 -10.21
CA VAL A 820 -24.16 26.71 -11.10
C VAL A 820 -24.49 27.56 -12.33
N GLY A 821 -24.62 26.94 -13.49
CA GLY A 821 -24.98 27.61 -14.74
C GLY A 821 -25.48 26.64 -15.81
N PRO A 822 -25.96 27.14 -16.96
CA PRO A 822 -26.24 26.31 -18.13
C PRO A 822 -24.97 25.79 -18.81
N ASP A 823 -23.84 26.48 -18.66
CA ASP A 823 -22.53 26.14 -19.21
C ASP A 823 -21.41 26.63 -18.28
N SER A 824 -20.16 26.28 -18.61
CA SER A 824 -18.96 26.62 -17.82
C SER A 824 -18.56 28.11 -17.86
N SER A 825 -19.16 28.91 -18.74
CA SER A 825 -18.87 30.34 -18.91
C SER A 825 -19.91 31.27 -18.25
N SER A 826 -21.14 30.78 -18.10
CA SER A 826 -22.30 31.54 -17.63
C SER A 826 -22.75 31.06 -16.25
N MET A 827 -21.87 31.10 -15.26
CA MET A 827 -22.12 30.55 -13.93
C MET A 827 -22.46 31.62 -12.89
N VAL A 828 -23.34 31.27 -11.94
CA VAL A 828 -23.68 32.10 -10.78
C VAL A 828 -23.26 31.36 -9.51
N ARG A 829 -22.51 32.04 -8.63
CA ARG A 829 -22.17 31.50 -7.32
C ARG A 829 -23.42 31.49 -6.43
N MET A 830 -23.77 30.32 -5.92
CA MET A 830 -24.90 30.17 -5.01
C MET A 830 -24.65 30.95 -3.71
N LYS A 831 -25.71 31.59 -3.18
CA LYS A 831 -25.60 32.35 -1.92
C LYS A 831 -25.37 31.39 -0.75
N GLN A 832 -24.19 31.49 -0.14
CA GLN A 832 -23.73 30.65 0.99
C GLN A 832 -24.54 30.86 2.27
N ARG A 833 -24.93 32.10 2.58
CA ARG A 833 -25.65 32.46 3.82
C ARG A 833 -27.10 32.85 3.59
N GLU A 834 -28.02 32.31 4.37
CA GLU A 834 -29.43 32.73 4.39
C GLU A 834 -29.89 33.16 5.78
N ASP A 835 -29.82 32.27 6.77
CA ASP A 835 -30.46 32.46 8.07
C ASP A 835 -29.47 32.44 9.27
N GLU A 836 -28.15 32.42 9.00
CA GLU A 836 -27.10 32.41 10.03
C GLU A 836 -26.97 33.76 10.75
N GLU A 837 -26.69 33.73 12.07
CA GLU A 837 -26.45 34.93 12.86
C GLU A 837 -25.21 35.71 12.38
N MET A 838 -25.25 37.04 12.54
CA MET A 838 -24.14 37.90 12.13
C MET A 838 -22.90 37.60 12.98
N GLY A 839 -21.87 37.05 12.36
CA GLY A 839 -20.60 36.71 13.02
C GLY A 839 -20.38 35.22 13.27
N ALA A 840 -21.42 34.38 13.13
CA ALA A 840 -21.28 32.93 13.20
C ALA A 840 -20.42 32.39 12.03
N PRO A 841 -19.68 31.27 12.21
CA PRO A 841 -19.00 30.59 11.11
C PRO A 841 -20.02 30.11 10.06
N ILE A 842 -19.60 30.01 8.78
CA ILE A 842 -20.47 29.47 7.73
C ILE A 842 -20.64 27.97 7.97
N ASP A 843 -21.87 27.52 8.20
CA ASP A 843 -22.14 26.09 8.43
C ASP A 843 -22.31 25.36 7.09
N LEU A 844 -22.27 24.03 7.13
CA LEU A 844 -22.48 23.18 5.97
C LEU A 844 -23.97 22.98 5.72
N LEU A 845 -24.41 23.23 4.48
CA LEU A 845 -25.81 23.07 4.14
C LEU A 845 -26.19 21.59 3.98
N THR A 846 -27.25 21.19 4.69
CA THR A 846 -27.96 19.91 4.49
C THR A 846 -29.43 20.18 4.22
N SER A 847 -29.75 20.61 3.00
CA SER A 847 -31.10 20.96 2.57
C SER A 847 -31.20 21.06 1.05
N ASP A 848 -32.40 21.36 0.57
CA ASP A 848 -32.68 21.70 -0.83
C ASP A 848 -32.39 23.19 -1.04
N LYS A 849 -31.55 23.49 -2.03
CA LYS A 849 -31.23 24.87 -2.45
C LYS A 849 -31.82 25.15 -3.82
N LYS A 850 -32.62 26.21 -3.90
CA LYS A 850 -33.23 26.68 -5.15
C LYS A 850 -32.46 27.87 -5.69
N VAL A 851 -32.02 27.79 -6.95
CA VAL A 851 -31.21 28.84 -7.58
C VAL A 851 -31.72 29.11 -8.99
N LYS A 852 -31.88 30.39 -9.31
CA LYS A 852 -32.19 30.85 -10.67
C LYS A 852 -30.89 30.97 -11.44
N ILE A 853 -30.83 30.30 -12.58
CA ILE A 853 -29.69 30.37 -13.51
C ILE A 853 -30.02 31.34 -14.64
N LEU A 854 -29.00 31.81 -15.35
CA LEU A 854 -29.21 32.59 -16.57
C LEU A 854 -29.91 31.69 -17.59
N PRO A 855 -31.16 32.01 -18.01
CA PRO A 855 -31.89 31.16 -18.92
C PRO A 855 -31.30 31.30 -20.33
N ASP A 856 -30.82 30.19 -20.88
CA ASP A 856 -30.42 30.10 -22.29
C ASP A 856 -31.25 29.04 -23.00
N TRP A 857 -31.65 29.34 -24.24
CA TRP A 857 -32.39 28.41 -25.08
C TRP A 857 -31.39 27.53 -25.82
N ASN A 858 -31.12 26.36 -25.26
CA ASN A 858 -30.20 25.41 -25.86
C ASN A 858 -30.92 24.10 -26.19
N SER A 859 -30.37 23.35 -27.15
CA SER A 859 -30.93 22.06 -27.55
C SER A 859 -30.65 20.94 -26.53
N ASN A 860 -29.84 21.22 -25.50
CA ASN A 860 -29.20 20.18 -24.70
C ASN A 860 -29.77 20.08 -23.27
N GLY A 861 -30.43 21.11 -22.75
CA GLY A 861 -31.08 21.10 -21.43
C GLY A 861 -30.16 20.63 -20.31
N ARG A 862 -28.89 21.06 -20.31
CA ARG A 862 -27.88 20.63 -19.33
C ARG A 862 -27.74 21.63 -18.19
N VAL A 863 -27.28 21.14 -17.04
CA VAL A 863 -26.86 21.95 -15.91
C VAL A 863 -25.39 21.65 -15.63
N PHE A 864 -24.62 22.71 -15.42
CA PHE A 864 -23.20 22.67 -15.11
C PHE A 864 -22.96 23.19 -13.69
N TYR A 865 -22.19 22.43 -12.91
CA TYR A 865 -21.74 22.81 -11.57
C TYR A 865 -20.22 22.83 -11.53
N ARG A 866 -19.68 23.79 -10.78
CA ARG A 866 -18.23 23.95 -10.56
C ARG A 866 -17.96 24.25 -9.10
N GLN A 867 -17.08 23.48 -8.48
CA GLN A 867 -16.48 23.79 -7.19
C GLN A 867 -15.02 24.17 -7.40
N ASP A 868 -14.69 25.43 -7.14
CA ASP A 868 -13.36 26.05 -7.32
C ASP A 868 -12.63 26.28 -5.99
N GLN A 869 -13.28 26.03 -4.86
CA GLN A 869 -12.72 26.25 -3.53
C GLN A 869 -12.41 24.91 -2.83
N PRO A 870 -11.43 24.86 -1.90
CA PRO A 870 -11.02 23.65 -1.17
C PRO A 870 -12.05 23.27 -0.08
N VAL A 871 -13.31 23.10 -0.46
CA VAL A 871 -14.45 22.87 0.44
C VAL A 871 -15.31 21.69 -0.03
N PRO A 872 -15.94 20.94 0.90
CA PRO A 872 -16.72 19.76 0.55
C PRO A 872 -17.99 20.11 -0.23
N THR A 873 -18.29 19.33 -1.26
CA THR A 873 -19.59 19.36 -1.96
C THR A 873 -20.09 17.94 -2.20
N THR A 874 -21.33 17.65 -1.80
CA THR A 874 -22.01 16.36 -2.00
C THR A 874 -23.40 16.61 -2.55
N TRP A 875 -23.62 16.20 -3.80
CA TRP A 875 -24.91 16.26 -4.47
C TRP A 875 -25.70 14.97 -4.22
N LEU A 876 -26.93 15.10 -3.70
CA LEU A 876 -27.85 13.96 -3.56
C LEU A 876 -28.86 13.87 -4.70
N ALA A 877 -29.28 15.02 -5.24
CA ALA A 877 -30.21 15.09 -6.36
C ALA A 877 -30.09 16.45 -7.08
N ILE A 878 -30.26 16.45 -8.39
CA ILE A 878 -30.38 17.63 -9.24
C ILE A 878 -31.76 17.58 -9.90
N ILE A 879 -32.58 18.61 -9.66
CA ILE A 879 -33.98 18.68 -10.11
C ILE A 879 -34.14 20.01 -10.87
N PRO A 880 -33.88 20.02 -12.19
CA PRO A 880 -34.03 21.20 -13.03
C PRO A 880 -35.49 21.41 -13.45
N ASP A 881 -35.91 22.68 -13.55
CA ASP A 881 -37.19 23.05 -14.12
C ASP A 881 -37.03 23.33 -15.63
N LEU A 882 -37.56 22.42 -16.45
CA LEU A 882 -37.38 22.41 -17.91
C LEU A 882 -38.64 22.91 -18.62
N GLU A 883 -38.49 24.01 -19.36
CA GLU A 883 -39.46 24.49 -20.34
C GLU A 883 -39.04 23.99 -21.74
N VAL A 884 -39.98 23.45 -22.53
CA VAL A 884 -39.71 22.95 -23.89
C VAL A 884 -40.61 23.67 -24.89
N GLU A 885 -40.01 24.16 -25.98
CA GLU A 885 -40.74 24.83 -27.07
C GLU A 885 -40.44 24.18 -28.43
N ASP A 886 -41.46 24.14 -29.30
CA ASP A 886 -41.33 23.65 -30.67
C ASP A 886 -40.60 24.68 -31.53
N ARG A 887 -39.70 24.19 -32.40
CA ARG A 887 -38.99 25.02 -33.37
C ARG A 887 -39.91 25.40 -34.53
N GLU A 888 -41.00 26.12 -34.27
CA GLU A 888 -41.86 26.66 -35.33
C GLU A 888 -41.43 28.07 -35.75
N GLY A 889 -40.84 28.15 -36.95
CA GLY A 889 -41.02 29.25 -37.91
C GLY A 889 -40.77 30.69 -37.44
N GLY A 890 -39.55 31.17 -37.66
CA GLY A 890 -39.20 32.56 -37.95
C GLY A 890 -40.07 33.69 -37.40
N LYS A 891 -39.60 34.34 -36.34
CA LYS A 891 -39.66 35.80 -36.26
C LYS A 891 -38.25 36.34 -36.07
N GLU A 892 -37.90 37.21 -37.00
CA GLU A 892 -36.63 37.93 -37.15
C GLU A 892 -36.19 38.58 -35.83
N LEU A 893 -34.92 38.35 -35.46
CA LEU A 893 -34.09 39.31 -34.73
C LEU A 893 -33.36 40.17 -35.75
#